data_AF-A0A174QJQ0-F1
#
_entry.id   AF-A0A174QJQ0-F1
#
_cell.length_a   1.000
_cell.length_b   1.000
_cell.length_c   1.000
_cell.angle_alpha   90.00
_cell.angle_beta   90.00
_cell.angle_gamma   90.00
#
_symmetry.space_group_name_H-M   'P 1'
#
loop_
_entity.id
_entity.type
_entity.pdbx_description
1 polymer ?
#
loop_
_entity_poly.entity_id
_entity_poly.type
_entity_poly.pdbx_seq_one_letter_code
_entity_poly.pdbx_strand_id
1 'polypeptide(L)'
;MTREQAAQMAFQTLTADTVYYTNKGTTVIGSDGMQVIVGASAPVKVANSTTDDYRTVKGDKDEVQQFCEKYFSDLTLNSNNHDDFGRPSDQWKNGTKEIGTYASTADASYSEKVSSKTLYSDLGLDKTTTVDVTEDGKANGTFTIEKGNSDDELGGNGVLVEAFVDNDDNVTLVVINTYVGEISKVTAAKDGDDRYVTVDGKKFETESFEKDDVVLYTMADGEIQTMTLAEVVEGVEVTKTTGDSSFVADGETYKYSAKMSNKGDVKVDSVLDLYLDSYGYVIKVDVSKASSDYAYVVNTGADEGRYDDESSYYAKLLLADGTVVEAELDEDCLTGNDFANKKDFLGKLQGYIVEYSKNSKDIYTIKGVSDSGLNKDVKVEINKGESAMTLNSKTVYANSKTVFLVQTGTGSKATYKSYTGYANVPDLKDNSGNFVYYCKSGSTVATMVFISDVSASSDDIVYVLSSKEGTKVKDSDNTYYEYKAVVNGEITTVKMDEELKDSYPSGNVLKTDILLNVIAYADAENEILDASACEEYSKKDTDDTYQLPGVEVKAEAEDGIIDLGGKSYAVSDDVEVYAVTKGKKIETGSLSDVEKGMTVTAIVKNGEIVTIFYGSTTSSGSDKAEISGSGVNTATVVNASDLSSEANGAYVLTKMPEDKKDDIGGEITDNMFFTFRITDKDAQDVALSIKNSKGNLMYKEDAKGVTTGFHYFYVQVIGEGINNSSKGYEMSDKALVDGTYTWTIVNTTTGNELIGGTFTIR
;
A
#
# COMPACT_ATOMS: atom_id res chain seq x y z
N MET A 1 22.51 19.83 24.13
CA MET A 1 22.25 21.08 23.41
C MET A 1 21.63 20.71 22.08
N THR A 2 20.37 21.09 21.83
CA THR A 2 19.73 20.92 20.52
C THR A 2 20.21 22.00 19.54
N ARG A 3 19.85 21.89 18.26
CA ARG A 3 20.21 22.92 17.25
C ARG A 3 19.57 24.27 17.59
N GLU A 4 18.33 24.25 18.07
CA GLU A 4 17.58 25.42 18.50
C GLU A 4 18.25 26.10 19.69
N GLN A 5 18.71 25.32 20.68
CA GLN A 5 19.46 25.85 21.82
C GLN A 5 20.79 26.48 21.40
N ALA A 6 21.49 25.89 20.44
CA ALA A 6 22.72 26.45 19.89
C ALA A 6 22.46 27.76 19.13
N ALA A 7 21.42 27.81 18.29
CA ALA A 7 21.02 29.00 17.55
C ALA A 7 20.60 30.14 18.48
N GLN A 8 19.83 29.84 19.53
CA GLN A 8 19.44 30.82 20.54
C GLN A 8 20.65 31.42 21.26
N MET A 9 21.64 30.61 21.65
CA MET A 9 22.86 31.12 22.26
C MET A 9 23.71 31.97 21.31
N ALA A 10 23.77 31.60 20.02
CA ALA A 10 24.44 32.42 19.01
C ALA A 10 23.76 33.78 18.85
N PHE A 11 22.42 33.80 18.76
CA PHE A 11 21.64 35.03 18.70
C PHE A 11 21.84 35.92 19.94
N GLN A 12 21.75 35.33 21.14
CA GLN A 12 22.01 36.04 22.39
C GLN A 12 23.44 36.58 22.47
N THR A 13 24.42 35.88 21.89
CA THR A 13 25.80 36.36 21.82
C THR A 13 25.92 37.57 20.91
N LEU A 14 25.28 37.53 19.74
CA LEU A 14 25.29 38.63 18.78
C LEU A 14 24.68 39.91 19.37
N THR A 15 23.56 39.79 20.08
CA THR A 15 22.83 40.93 20.66
C THR A 15 23.32 41.33 22.06
N ALA A 16 24.38 40.69 22.58
CA ALA A 16 24.89 41.00 23.92
C ALA A 16 25.63 42.34 23.96
N ASP A 17 25.29 43.18 24.93
CA ASP A 17 26.02 44.40 25.26
C ASP A 17 27.49 44.11 25.57
N THR A 18 28.39 44.83 24.92
CA THR A 18 29.80 44.80 25.29
C THR A 18 30.02 45.64 26.54
N VAL A 19 30.73 45.07 27.50
CA VAL A 19 31.02 45.71 28.79
C VAL A 19 32.50 45.67 29.10
N TYR A 20 32.95 46.64 29.90
CA TYR A 20 34.28 46.64 30.50
C TYR A 20 34.19 46.85 32.00
N TYR A 21 35.23 46.40 32.70
CA TYR A 21 35.36 46.56 34.14
C TYR A 21 36.48 47.56 34.42
N THR A 22 36.15 48.68 35.07
CA THR A 22 37.13 49.67 35.52
C THR A 22 38.14 49.07 36.49
N ASN A 23 37.70 48.09 37.30
CA ASN A 23 38.57 47.22 38.08
C ASN A 23 38.19 45.76 37.86
N LYS A 24 39.12 44.96 37.35
CA LYS A 24 38.89 43.52 37.08
C LYS A 24 38.85 42.66 38.35
N GLY A 25 39.12 43.26 39.52
CA GLY A 25 39.20 42.54 40.79
C GLY A 25 40.43 41.64 40.87
N THR A 26 40.49 40.81 41.92
CA THR A 26 41.52 39.79 42.09
C THR A 26 40.86 38.42 42.13
N THR A 27 41.31 37.51 41.27
CA THR A 27 40.90 36.11 41.30
C THR A 27 41.62 35.41 42.46
N VAL A 28 40.86 34.99 43.46
CA VAL A 28 41.34 34.13 44.54
C VAL A 28 40.99 32.69 44.15
N ILE A 29 42.01 31.83 44.09
CA ILE A 29 41.84 30.41 43.78
C ILE A 29 41.91 29.63 45.09
N GLY A 30 40.80 28.98 45.46
CA GLY A 30 40.71 28.08 46.59
C GLY A 30 41.54 26.81 46.38
N SER A 31 41.88 26.12 47.46
CA SER A 31 42.65 24.87 47.42
C SER A 31 41.95 23.72 46.68
N ASP A 32 40.64 23.84 46.44
CA ASP A 32 39.78 22.94 45.68
C ASP A 32 39.61 23.35 44.21
N GLY A 33 40.25 24.44 43.76
CA GLY A 33 40.14 24.98 42.41
C GLY A 33 38.99 25.97 42.21
N MET A 34 38.19 26.26 43.25
CA MET A 34 37.13 27.28 43.16
C MET A 34 37.73 28.67 42.93
N GLN A 35 37.21 29.40 41.94
CA GLN A 35 37.64 30.77 41.65
C GLN A 35 36.59 31.76 42.16
N VAL A 36 37.03 32.68 43.03
CA VAL A 36 36.21 33.81 43.49
C VAL A 36 36.89 35.10 43.08
N ILE A 37 36.17 35.94 42.33
CA ILE A 37 36.67 37.27 41.95
C ILE A 37 36.22 38.27 43.03
N VAL A 38 37.19 38.83 43.76
CA VAL A 38 36.92 39.80 44.84
C VAL A 38 37.33 41.20 44.42
N GLY A 39 36.47 42.19 44.67
CA GLY A 39 36.76 43.60 44.42
C GLY A 39 36.65 44.04 42.95
N ALA A 40 36.02 43.24 42.08
CA ALA A 40 35.69 43.69 40.73
C ALA A 40 34.63 44.80 40.77
N SER A 41 34.73 45.77 39.85
CA SER A 41 33.70 46.79 39.69
C SER A 41 32.42 46.19 39.07
N ALA A 42 31.32 46.94 39.08
CA ALA A 42 30.20 46.61 38.20
C ALA A 42 30.64 46.73 36.73
N PRO A 43 30.08 45.92 35.81
CA PRO A 43 30.32 46.08 34.38
C PRO A 43 29.76 47.43 33.90
N VAL A 44 30.53 48.13 33.08
CA VAL A 44 30.13 49.38 32.43
C VAL A 44 29.91 49.10 30.95
N LYS A 45 28.74 49.45 30.43
CA LYS A 45 28.40 49.33 29.00
C LYS A 45 29.32 50.23 28.16
N VAL A 46 29.80 49.71 27.04
CA VAL A 46 30.57 50.50 26.07
C VAL A 46 29.58 51.36 25.28
N ALA A 47 29.84 52.66 25.19
CA ALA A 47 29.02 53.56 24.38
C ALA A 47 29.25 53.31 22.88
N ASN A 48 28.19 53.40 22.08
CA ASN A 48 28.25 53.36 20.62
C ASN A 48 27.52 54.56 20.00
N SER A 49 27.82 54.84 18.74
CA SER A 49 27.05 55.81 17.94
C SER A 49 25.84 55.13 17.33
N THR A 50 24.69 55.81 17.29
CA THR A 50 23.51 55.35 16.54
C THR A 50 23.78 55.20 15.03
N THR A 51 24.89 55.74 14.51
CA THR A 51 25.34 55.51 13.13
C THR A 51 25.92 54.12 12.90
N ASP A 52 26.43 53.50 13.96
CA ASP A 52 27.17 52.25 13.93
C ASP A 52 26.32 51.09 14.47
N ASP A 53 25.03 51.36 14.69
CA ASP A 53 24.01 50.38 15.09
C ASP A 53 23.55 49.57 13.88
N TYR A 54 23.46 48.26 14.07
CA TYR A 54 23.03 47.32 13.02
C TYR A 54 21.54 47.47 12.68
N ARG A 55 20.70 48.02 13.57
CA ARG A 55 19.27 48.27 13.29
C ARG A 55 19.12 49.44 12.32
N THR A 56 18.31 49.28 11.28
CA THR A 56 18.08 50.34 10.28
C THR A 56 16.94 51.27 10.64
N VAL A 57 15.97 50.78 11.43
CA VAL A 57 14.82 51.56 11.89
C VAL A 57 15.27 52.51 13.00
N LYS A 58 15.07 53.82 12.78
CA LYS A 58 15.59 54.88 13.66
C LYS A 58 15.10 54.77 15.11
N GLY A 59 13.87 54.30 15.32
CA GLY A 59 13.27 54.14 16.65
C GLY A 59 13.90 53.04 17.48
N ASP A 60 14.54 52.06 16.82
CA ASP A 60 15.04 50.85 17.48
C ASP A 60 16.51 50.96 17.87
N LYS A 61 17.20 51.98 17.34
CA LYS A 61 18.62 52.23 17.58
C LYS A 61 18.90 52.62 19.02
N ASP A 62 20.03 52.17 19.55
CA ASP A 62 20.53 52.59 20.86
C ASP A 62 21.96 53.16 20.81
N GLU A 63 22.49 53.55 21.96
CA GLU A 63 23.82 54.15 22.12
C GLU A 63 24.79 53.20 22.86
N VAL A 64 24.54 51.88 22.78
CA VAL A 64 25.31 50.84 23.47
C VAL A 64 25.93 49.90 22.45
N GLN A 65 27.24 49.66 22.56
CA GLN A 65 27.92 48.75 21.64
C GLN A 65 27.54 47.30 21.97
N GLN A 66 26.91 46.62 21.02
CA GLN A 66 26.63 45.18 21.08
C GLN A 66 27.72 44.38 20.36
N PHE A 67 27.80 43.07 20.65
CA PHE A 67 28.83 42.20 20.09
C PHE A 67 28.80 42.18 18.56
N CYS A 68 27.61 42.11 17.96
CA CYS A 68 27.43 42.06 16.52
C CYS A 68 28.01 43.28 15.82
N GLU A 69 27.70 44.47 16.29
CA GLU A 69 28.15 45.75 15.73
C GLU A 69 29.68 45.88 15.69
N LYS A 70 30.38 45.30 16.67
CA LYS A 70 31.84 45.35 16.74
C LYS A 70 32.53 44.36 15.78
N TYR A 71 31.98 43.17 15.62
CA TYR A 71 32.65 42.07 14.91
C TYR A 71 32.04 41.76 13.54
N PHE A 72 30.85 42.27 13.24
CA PHE A 72 30.09 42.09 12.02
C PHE A 72 29.54 43.44 11.54
N SER A 73 30.43 44.37 11.19
CA SER A 73 30.08 45.77 10.86
C SER A 73 29.13 45.93 9.66
N ASP A 74 29.03 44.91 8.81
CA ASP A 74 28.17 44.91 7.63
C ASP A 74 26.77 44.30 7.93
N LEU A 75 26.56 43.78 9.15
CA LEU A 75 25.28 43.21 9.57
C LEU A 75 24.25 44.32 9.75
N THR A 76 23.05 44.13 9.18
CA THR A 76 21.93 45.05 9.36
C THR A 76 20.62 44.30 9.63
N LEU A 77 19.77 44.87 10.48
CA LEU A 77 18.40 44.44 10.76
C LEU A 77 17.41 45.53 10.35
N ASN A 78 16.48 45.20 9.45
CA ASN A 78 15.30 46.01 9.17
C ASN A 78 14.04 45.35 9.75
N SER A 79 13.56 45.91 10.85
CA SER A 79 12.34 45.50 11.58
C SER A 79 11.05 46.10 11.03
N ASN A 80 11.14 46.95 10.00
CA ASN A 80 9.99 47.53 9.31
C ASN A 80 9.99 47.05 7.85
N ASN A 81 9.94 45.74 7.67
CA ASN A 81 9.85 45.09 6.38
C ASN A 81 8.61 44.18 6.29
N HIS A 82 8.30 43.70 5.10
CA HIS A 82 7.30 42.65 4.90
C HIS A 82 7.95 41.45 4.21
N ASP A 83 7.48 40.24 4.55
CA ASP A 83 7.84 39.03 3.83
C ASP A 83 7.07 38.92 2.50
N ASP A 84 7.34 37.87 1.72
CA ASP A 84 6.73 37.69 0.41
C ASP A 84 5.20 37.60 0.45
N PHE A 85 4.61 37.16 1.58
CA PHE A 85 3.17 37.12 1.78
C PHE A 85 2.57 38.46 2.22
N GLY A 86 3.40 39.45 2.55
CA GLY A 86 2.98 40.75 3.06
C GLY A 86 2.86 40.80 4.59
N ARG A 87 3.42 39.82 5.32
CA ARG A 87 3.43 39.82 6.79
C ARG A 87 4.52 40.76 7.30
N PRO A 88 4.27 41.55 8.36
CA PRO A 88 5.33 42.29 9.03
C PRO A 88 6.49 41.36 9.38
N SER A 89 7.73 41.80 9.18
CA SER A 89 8.91 40.92 9.28
C SER A 89 10.19 41.65 9.65
N ASP A 90 11.11 40.89 10.24
CA ASP A 90 12.50 41.26 10.46
C ASP A 90 13.36 40.73 9.31
N GLN A 91 13.99 41.63 8.55
CA GLN A 91 14.95 41.27 7.50
C GLN A 91 16.39 41.47 7.97
N TRP A 92 17.18 40.41 7.88
CA TRP A 92 18.60 40.43 8.19
C TRP A 92 19.46 40.39 6.92
N LYS A 93 20.44 41.28 6.85
CA LYS A 93 21.41 41.37 5.76
C LYS A 93 22.83 41.44 6.31
N ASN A 94 23.79 40.91 5.57
CA ASN A 94 25.21 41.13 5.79
C ASN A 94 25.81 41.74 4.53
N GLY A 95 26.04 43.05 4.54
CA GLY A 95 26.34 43.84 3.36
C GLY A 95 25.17 43.80 2.38
N THR A 96 25.42 43.38 1.14
CA THR A 96 24.37 43.24 0.12
C THR A 96 23.66 41.89 0.12
N LYS A 97 24.14 40.93 0.93
CA LYS A 97 23.59 39.58 0.97
C LYS A 97 22.47 39.50 1.99
N GLU A 98 21.29 39.09 1.54
CA GLU A 98 20.20 38.71 2.43
C GLU A 98 20.53 37.40 3.15
N ILE A 99 20.40 37.43 4.48
CA ILE A 99 20.50 36.24 5.32
C ILE A 99 19.13 35.54 5.37
N GLY A 100 18.07 36.33 5.52
CA GLY A 100 16.69 35.89 5.49
C GLY A 100 15.73 36.98 5.95
N THR A 101 14.46 36.77 5.65
CA THR A 101 13.33 37.57 6.11
C THR A 101 12.43 36.67 6.97
N TYR A 102 12.14 37.11 8.20
CA TYR A 102 11.43 36.31 9.19
C TYR A 102 10.17 37.05 9.62
N ALA A 103 9.01 36.46 9.36
CA ALA A 103 7.73 37.05 9.74
C ALA A 103 7.63 37.20 11.27
N SER A 104 7.01 38.30 11.69
CA SER A 104 6.57 38.53 13.06
C SER A 104 5.56 37.47 13.48
N THR A 105 5.42 37.25 14.78
CA THR A 105 4.33 36.43 15.32
C THR A 105 3.01 37.18 15.14
N ALA A 106 2.00 36.55 14.55
CA ALA A 106 0.67 37.12 14.44
C ALA A 106 0.01 37.28 15.82
N ASP A 107 -0.77 38.36 16.00
CA ASP A 107 -1.58 38.58 17.20
C ASP A 107 -2.80 37.64 17.23
N ALA A 108 -3.31 37.28 16.05
CA ALA A 108 -4.32 36.24 15.87
C ALA A 108 -4.09 35.46 14.57
N SER A 109 -4.39 34.16 14.60
CA SER A 109 -4.22 33.25 13.47
C SER A 109 -5.40 32.29 13.39
N TYR A 110 -5.93 32.07 12.17
CA TYR A 110 -7.09 31.23 11.91
C TYR A 110 -6.84 30.33 10.70
N SER A 111 -7.30 29.07 10.78
CA SER A 111 -7.29 28.09 9.67
C SER A 111 -8.70 27.73 9.18
N GLU A 112 -9.70 28.39 9.76
CA GLU A 112 -11.10 28.34 9.37
C GLU A 112 -11.57 29.76 9.04
N LYS A 113 -12.79 29.85 8.52
CA LYS A 113 -13.44 31.12 8.25
C LYS A 113 -13.59 31.96 9.53
N VAL A 114 -13.12 33.20 9.50
CA VAL A 114 -13.19 34.12 10.65
C VAL A 114 -14.12 35.29 10.36
N SER A 115 -15.01 35.58 11.31
CA SER A 115 -15.95 36.70 11.20
C SER A 115 -15.30 38.03 11.59
N SER A 116 -15.79 39.13 11.01
CA SER A 116 -15.42 40.51 11.40
C SER A 116 -15.53 40.76 12.91
N LYS A 117 -16.57 40.21 13.54
CA LYS A 117 -16.80 40.32 14.99
C LYS A 117 -15.73 39.58 15.81
N THR A 118 -15.30 38.41 15.35
CA THR A 118 -14.25 37.62 16.01
C THR A 118 -12.93 38.36 15.97
N LEU A 119 -12.52 38.85 14.78
CA LEU A 119 -11.31 39.68 14.62
C LEU A 119 -11.36 40.93 15.52
N TYR A 120 -12.48 41.63 15.57
CA TYR A 120 -12.64 42.81 16.44
C TYR A 120 -12.38 42.49 17.91
N SER A 121 -12.88 41.34 18.38
CA SER A 121 -12.74 40.90 19.77
C SER A 121 -11.32 40.42 20.08
N ASP A 122 -10.75 39.58 19.21
CA ASP A 122 -9.46 38.94 19.45
C ASP A 122 -8.31 39.94 19.37
N LEU A 123 -8.40 40.92 18.45
CA LEU A 123 -7.44 42.01 18.32
C LEU A 123 -7.65 43.14 19.35
N GLY A 124 -8.72 43.09 20.15
CA GLY A 124 -8.97 44.07 21.21
C GLY A 124 -9.23 45.50 20.71
N LEU A 125 -9.77 45.64 19.48
CA LEU A 125 -9.95 46.95 18.86
C LEU A 125 -11.01 47.79 19.61
N ASP A 126 -10.83 49.12 19.62
CA ASP A 126 -11.74 50.05 20.28
C ASP A 126 -12.75 50.69 19.32
N LYS A 127 -12.48 50.64 18.00
CA LYS A 127 -13.28 51.25 16.92
C LYS A 127 -13.34 50.35 15.69
N THR A 128 -14.34 50.59 14.84
CA THR A 128 -14.41 49.97 13.50
C THR A 128 -13.19 50.37 12.69
N THR A 129 -12.54 49.39 12.09
CA THR A 129 -11.27 49.56 11.36
C THR A 129 -11.37 48.89 10.00
N THR A 130 -11.12 49.65 8.92
CA THR A 130 -11.05 49.11 7.55
C THR A 130 -9.58 48.98 7.17
N VAL A 131 -9.20 47.79 6.73
CA VAL A 131 -7.80 47.43 6.47
C VAL A 131 -7.63 46.80 5.10
N ASP A 132 -6.48 47.02 4.49
CA ASP A 132 -6.09 46.33 3.27
C ASP A 132 -5.80 44.86 3.58
N VAL A 133 -6.28 43.97 2.73
CA VAL A 133 -6.01 42.54 2.81
C VAL A 133 -4.94 42.20 1.78
N THR A 134 -3.90 41.48 2.21
CA THR A 134 -2.95 40.86 1.28
C THR A 134 -3.26 39.38 1.19
N GLU A 135 -3.63 38.88 -0.01
CA GLU A 135 -3.82 37.45 -0.28
C GLU A 135 -2.65 36.96 -1.13
N ASP A 136 -1.93 35.95 -0.67
CA ASP A 136 -0.80 35.33 -1.38
C ASP A 136 0.21 36.37 -1.91
N GLY A 137 0.61 37.32 -1.05
CA GLY A 137 1.56 38.38 -1.39
C GLY A 137 1.02 39.50 -2.28
N LYS A 138 -0.28 39.47 -2.63
CA LYS A 138 -0.93 40.48 -3.49
C LYS A 138 -2.03 41.23 -2.77
N ALA A 139 -2.12 42.53 -3.02
CA ALA A 139 -3.23 43.34 -2.55
C ALA A 139 -4.56 42.80 -3.06
N ASN A 140 -5.49 42.52 -2.13
CA ASN A 140 -6.77 41.86 -2.39
C ASN A 140 -7.95 42.61 -1.75
N GLY A 141 -8.03 43.90 -2.04
CA GLY A 141 -9.10 44.76 -1.55
C GLY A 141 -9.01 45.04 -0.05
N THR A 142 -10.14 45.42 0.54
CA THR A 142 -10.24 45.87 1.92
C THR A 142 -11.26 45.04 2.71
N PHE A 143 -10.99 44.81 3.99
CA PHE A 143 -11.91 44.17 4.93
C PHE A 143 -12.24 45.13 6.09
N THR A 144 -13.49 45.15 6.54
CA THR A 144 -13.92 46.02 7.66
C THR A 144 -14.17 45.18 8.91
N ILE A 145 -13.40 45.50 9.96
CA ILE A 145 -13.44 44.84 11.27
C ILE A 145 -14.30 45.70 12.21
N GLU A 146 -15.43 45.17 12.70
CA GLU A 146 -16.38 45.93 13.51
C GLU A 146 -17.09 45.17 14.63
N LYS A 147 -17.60 45.94 15.61
CA LYS A 147 -18.25 45.44 16.82
C LYS A 147 -19.71 45.05 16.57
N GLY A 148 -19.94 43.89 15.95
CA GLY A 148 -21.25 43.22 15.87
C GLY A 148 -21.99 43.35 14.52
N ASN A 149 -23.03 42.52 14.34
CA ASN A 149 -23.98 42.41 13.20
C ASN A 149 -23.43 42.60 11.78
N SER A 150 -22.17 42.26 11.53
CA SER A 150 -21.66 42.00 10.19
C SER A 150 -21.64 40.50 9.94
N ASP A 151 -22.12 40.10 8.76
CA ASP A 151 -22.00 38.75 8.22
C ASP A 151 -20.71 38.60 7.37
N ASP A 152 -19.82 39.61 7.40
CA ASP A 152 -18.57 39.58 6.65
C ASP A 152 -17.57 38.62 7.30
N GLU A 153 -16.99 37.79 6.44
CA GLU A 153 -16.10 36.70 6.82
C GLU A 153 -14.88 36.67 5.91
N LEU A 154 -13.74 36.27 6.46
CA LEU A 154 -12.48 36.13 5.75
C LEU A 154 -11.96 34.70 5.85
N GLY A 155 -11.28 34.23 4.80
CA GLY A 155 -10.68 32.90 4.75
C GLY A 155 -11.68 31.76 4.48
N GLY A 156 -11.34 30.57 4.98
CA GLY A 156 -12.08 29.33 4.78
C GLY A 156 -11.30 28.14 5.33
N ASN A 157 -11.90 26.95 5.31
CA ASN A 157 -11.22 25.72 5.76
C ASN A 157 -9.89 25.54 5.02
N GLY A 158 -8.78 25.43 5.74
CA GLY A 158 -7.44 25.21 5.17
C GLY A 158 -6.74 26.48 4.68
N VAL A 159 -7.38 27.64 4.81
CA VAL A 159 -6.81 28.95 4.47
C VAL A 159 -6.30 29.61 5.75
N LEU A 160 -5.03 29.98 5.77
CA LEU A 160 -4.41 30.65 6.91
C LEU A 160 -4.69 32.15 6.84
N VAL A 161 -5.36 32.70 7.85
CA VAL A 161 -5.57 34.13 8.04
C VAL A 161 -4.75 34.58 9.25
N GLU A 162 -3.79 35.47 9.03
CA GLU A 162 -2.96 36.05 10.09
C GLU A 162 -3.26 37.55 10.20
N ALA A 163 -3.44 38.01 11.44
CA ALA A 163 -3.71 39.40 11.77
C ALA A 163 -2.61 39.95 12.69
N PHE A 164 -2.15 41.15 12.38
CA PHE A 164 -1.08 41.84 13.09
C PHE A 164 -1.54 43.23 13.48
N VAL A 165 -1.25 43.66 14.71
CA VAL A 165 -1.54 45.00 15.24
C VAL A 165 -0.23 45.67 15.65
N ASP A 166 0.07 46.82 15.06
CA ASP A 166 1.24 47.59 15.46
C ASP A 166 0.99 48.48 16.69
N ASN A 167 2.04 49.17 17.16
CA ASN A 167 1.96 50.05 18.33
C ASN A 167 1.07 51.29 18.13
N ASP A 168 0.66 51.59 16.88
CA ASP A 168 -0.20 52.70 16.51
C ASP A 168 -1.65 52.24 16.22
N ASP A 169 -2.00 51.00 16.61
CA ASP A 169 -3.28 50.33 16.37
C ASP A 169 -3.61 50.12 14.87
N ASN A 170 -2.60 50.11 13.98
CA ASN A 170 -2.82 49.73 12.58
C ASN A 170 -2.87 48.22 12.45
N VAL A 171 -3.86 47.72 11.71
CA VAL A 171 -4.04 46.28 11.49
C VAL A 171 -3.57 45.89 10.09
N THR A 172 -2.81 44.78 10.00
CA THR A 172 -2.46 44.12 8.74
C THR A 172 -3.16 42.76 8.70
N LEU A 173 -3.88 42.47 7.61
CA LEU A 173 -4.48 41.15 7.38
C LEU A 173 -3.79 40.46 6.21
N VAL A 174 -3.28 39.26 6.46
CA VAL A 174 -2.67 38.39 5.46
C VAL A 174 -3.46 37.11 5.33
N VAL A 175 -3.76 36.71 4.10
CA VAL A 175 -4.46 35.47 3.74
C VAL A 175 -3.51 34.62 2.92
N ILE A 176 -3.18 33.43 3.40
CA ILE A 176 -2.28 32.48 2.75
C ILE A 176 -3.06 31.22 2.39
N ASN A 177 -3.09 30.92 1.11
CA ASN A 177 -3.77 29.74 0.60
C ASN A 177 -2.84 28.54 0.49
N THR A 178 -3.37 27.38 0.85
CA THR A 178 -2.77 26.10 0.52
C THR A 178 -3.32 25.60 -0.81
N TYR A 179 -2.42 25.18 -1.68
CA TYR A 179 -2.72 24.59 -2.98
C TYR A 179 -2.25 23.14 -3.00
N VAL A 180 -2.79 22.36 -3.93
CA VAL A 180 -2.43 20.96 -4.15
C VAL A 180 -2.13 20.75 -5.62
N GLY A 181 -1.09 19.97 -5.91
CA GLY A 181 -0.72 19.64 -7.28
C GLY A 181 0.14 18.37 -7.33
N GLU A 182 0.29 17.84 -8.53
CA GLU A 182 1.08 16.63 -8.80
C GLU A 182 2.40 17.03 -9.48
N ILE A 183 3.51 16.42 -9.06
CA ILE A 183 4.83 16.69 -9.63
C ILE A 183 4.88 16.17 -11.07
N SER A 184 4.76 17.08 -12.03
CA SER A 184 4.80 16.77 -13.46
C SER A 184 6.20 16.40 -13.98
N LYS A 185 7.25 16.90 -13.31
CA LYS A 185 8.65 16.72 -13.76
C LYS A 185 9.65 16.94 -12.62
N VAL A 186 10.67 16.09 -12.57
CA VAL A 186 11.90 16.30 -11.79
C VAL A 186 13.03 16.71 -12.73
N THR A 187 13.76 17.78 -12.40
CA THR A 187 14.93 18.23 -13.16
C THR A 187 16.17 18.17 -12.27
N ALA A 188 17.13 17.32 -12.64
CA ALA A 188 18.39 17.17 -11.91
C ALA A 188 19.25 18.44 -11.98
N ALA A 189 20.02 18.70 -10.93
CA ALA A 189 21.00 19.78 -10.87
C ALA A 189 22.00 19.67 -12.03
N LYS A 190 22.32 20.82 -12.66
CA LYS A 190 23.25 20.86 -13.79
C LYS A 190 23.95 22.21 -13.89
N ASP A 191 25.26 22.19 -14.19
CA ASP A 191 26.06 23.38 -14.54
C ASP A 191 25.96 24.55 -13.54
N GLY A 192 25.78 24.26 -12.24
CA GLY A 192 25.67 25.27 -11.18
C GLY A 192 24.23 25.70 -10.85
N ASP A 193 23.23 25.19 -11.57
CA ASP A 193 21.81 25.31 -11.20
C ASP A 193 21.42 24.18 -10.23
N ASP A 194 20.59 24.51 -9.23
CA ASP A 194 20.07 23.59 -8.23
C ASP A 194 19.00 22.63 -8.82
N ARG A 195 18.79 21.49 -8.15
CA ARG A 195 17.71 20.55 -8.51
C ARG A 195 16.36 21.22 -8.25
N TYR A 196 15.40 21.02 -9.16
CA TYR A 196 14.05 21.54 -8.99
C TYR A 196 12.97 20.57 -9.51
N VAL A 197 11.77 20.70 -8.95
CA VAL A 197 10.56 20.00 -9.40
C VAL A 197 9.60 20.98 -10.08
N THR A 198 8.71 20.47 -10.93
CA THR A 198 7.69 21.27 -11.62
C THR A 198 6.28 20.81 -11.25
N VAL A 199 5.46 21.72 -10.73
CA VAL A 199 4.04 21.51 -10.38
C VAL A 199 3.20 22.67 -10.95
N ASP A 200 2.09 22.35 -11.63
CA ASP A 200 1.22 23.34 -12.29
C ASP A 200 1.96 24.39 -13.13
N GLY A 201 3.01 23.95 -13.84
CA GLY A 201 3.87 24.79 -14.68
C GLY A 201 4.84 25.70 -13.92
N LYS A 202 4.89 25.63 -12.59
CA LYS A 202 5.81 26.40 -11.72
C LYS A 202 6.96 25.54 -11.23
N LYS A 203 8.10 26.16 -10.98
CA LYS A 203 9.31 25.50 -10.47
C LYS A 203 9.46 25.70 -8.97
N PHE A 204 10.00 24.69 -8.29
CA PHE A 204 10.40 24.79 -6.89
C PHE A 204 11.74 24.07 -6.70
N GLU A 205 12.74 24.79 -6.23
CA GLU A 205 14.08 24.26 -5.96
C GLU A 205 14.04 23.38 -4.70
N THR A 206 14.40 22.10 -4.84
CA THR A 206 14.30 21.10 -3.77
C THR A 206 15.11 19.85 -4.11
N GLU A 207 15.66 19.21 -3.09
CA GLU A 207 16.30 17.88 -3.19
C GLU A 207 15.32 16.73 -2.95
N SER A 208 14.09 17.03 -2.54
CA SER A 208 13.05 16.05 -2.21
C SER A 208 12.03 15.88 -3.35
N PHE A 209 11.15 14.88 -3.22
CA PHE A 209 10.00 14.56 -4.09
C PHE A 209 10.35 13.96 -5.45
N GLU A 210 9.52 13.03 -5.89
CA GLU A 210 9.62 12.34 -7.16
C GLU A 210 8.50 12.76 -8.11
N LYS A 211 8.62 12.33 -9.37
CA LYS A 211 7.56 12.52 -10.35
C LYS A 211 6.30 11.78 -9.88
N ASP A 212 5.14 12.39 -10.11
CA ASP A 212 3.81 11.88 -9.77
C ASP A 212 3.48 11.95 -8.25
N ASP A 213 4.39 12.48 -7.41
CA ASP A 213 4.08 12.82 -6.01
C ASP A 213 2.99 13.91 -5.96
N VAL A 214 2.02 13.74 -5.05
CA VAL A 214 1.01 14.77 -4.76
C VAL A 214 1.51 15.63 -3.59
N VAL A 215 1.68 16.92 -3.85
CA VAL A 215 2.26 17.88 -2.92
C VAL A 215 1.28 19.00 -2.56
N LEU A 216 1.38 19.48 -1.33
CA LEU A 216 0.77 20.71 -0.86
C LEU A 216 1.79 21.83 -0.96
N TYR A 217 1.36 23.00 -1.44
CA TYR A 217 2.26 24.14 -1.59
C TYR A 217 1.55 25.47 -1.33
N THR A 218 2.31 26.48 -0.89
CA THR A 218 1.83 27.86 -0.75
C THR A 218 2.45 28.73 -1.84
N MET A 219 1.77 29.82 -2.21
CA MET A 219 2.26 30.75 -3.23
C MET A 219 2.23 32.19 -2.74
N ALA A 220 3.25 32.96 -3.12
CA ALA A 220 3.28 34.41 -2.97
C ALA A 220 3.65 35.05 -4.31
N ASP A 221 2.86 36.04 -4.75
CA ASP A 221 2.99 36.70 -6.06
C ASP A 221 3.04 35.74 -7.28
N GLY A 222 2.56 34.50 -7.11
CA GLY A 222 2.57 33.46 -8.16
C GLY A 222 3.82 32.59 -8.19
N GLU A 223 4.74 32.76 -7.25
CA GLU A 223 5.88 31.89 -7.01
C GLU A 223 5.63 30.96 -5.82
N ILE A 224 6.15 29.73 -5.88
CA ILE A 224 5.97 28.75 -4.80
C ILE A 224 6.92 29.08 -3.66
N GLN A 225 6.38 29.15 -2.45
CA GLN A 225 7.13 29.53 -1.24
C GLN A 225 7.47 28.31 -0.38
N THR A 226 6.54 27.38 -0.24
CA THR A 226 6.73 26.14 0.52
C THR A 226 6.12 24.95 -0.21
N MET A 227 6.64 23.75 0.03
CA MET A 227 6.13 22.50 -0.53
C MET A 227 6.32 21.34 0.47
N THR A 228 5.30 20.49 0.60
CA THR A 228 5.32 19.25 1.39
C THR A 228 4.54 18.16 0.69
N LEU A 229 4.82 16.88 0.99
CA LEU A 229 3.99 15.78 0.52
C LEU A 229 2.60 15.86 1.17
N ALA A 230 1.55 15.60 0.40
CA ALA A 230 0.19 15.53 0.92
C ALA A 230 -0.04 14.23 1.71
N GLU A 231 -0.79 14.31 2.79
CA GLU A 231 -1.28 13.12 3.50
C GLU A 231 -2.42 12.49 2.69
N VAL A 232 -2.39 11.16 2.52
CA VAL A 232 -3.40 10.42 1.78
C VAL A 232 -4.12 9.41 2.68
N VAL A 233 -5.45 9.37 2.58
CA VAL A 233 -6.31 8.33 3.15
C VAL A 233 -6.91 7.54 2.00
N GLU A 234 -6.41 6.33 1.79
CA GLU A 234 -6.71 5.52 0.60
C GLU A 234 -8.01 4.73 0.72
N GLY A 235 -8.71 4.58 -0.40
CA GLY A 235 -9.73 3.55 -0.58
C GLY A 235 -11.01 3.69 0.27
N VAL A 236 -11.38 4.91 0.68
CA VAL A 236 -12.54 5.12 1.55
C VAL A 236 -13.85 5.16 0.77
N GLU A 237 -14.91 4.55 1.31
CA GLU A 237 -16.22 4.50 0.68
C GLU A 237 -17.12 5.63 1.18
N VAL A 238 -17.55 6.51 0.27
CA VAL A 238 -18.44 7.63 0.60
C VAL A 238 -19.85 7.12 0.86
N THR A 239 -20.35 7.28 2.09
CA THR A 239 -21.70 6.85 2.47
C THR A 239 -22.72 7.99 2.47
N LYS A 240 -22.25 9.25 2.51
CA LYS A 240 -23.13 10.43 2.57
C LYS A 240 -22.41 11.69 2.10
N THR A 241 -23.10 12.54 1.35
CA THR A 241 -22.64 13.90 1.00
C THR A 241 -23.53 14.96 1.63
N THR A 242 -22.95 16.07 2.10
CA THR A 242 -23.68 17.22 2.69
C THR A 242 -23.33 18.51 1.94
N GLY A 243 -23.91 18.66 0.75
CA GLY A 243 -23.67 19.80 -0.15
C GLY A 243 -22.17 20.04 -0.36
N ASP A 244 -21.77 21.31 -0.40
CA ASP A 244 -20.38 21.72 -0.64
C ASP A 244 -19.57 21.89 0.67
N SER A 245 -20.04 21.31 1.77
CA SER A 245 -19.45 21.48 3.11
C SER A 245 -18.63 20.27 3.57
N SER A 246 -19.18 19.07 3.42
CA SER A 246 -18.64 17.84 4.00
C SER A 246 -19.25 16.58 3.39
N PHE A 247 -18.62 15.43 3.66
CA PHE A 247 -19.12 14.11 3.35
C PHE A 247 -18.73 13.12 4.46
N VAL A 248 -19.34 11.94 4.47
CA VAL A 248 -19.01 10.84 5.36
C VAL A 248 -18.42 9.71 4.52
N ALA A 249 -17.24 9.23 4.89
CA ALA A 249 -16.64 8.05 4.29
C ALA A 249 -16.10 7.13 5.40
N ASP A 250 -16.36 5.83 5.28
CA ASP A 250 -16.01 4.80 6.29
C ASP A 250 -16.44 5.15 7.74
N GLY A 251 -17.54 5.90 7.87
CA GLY A 251 -18.07 6.35 9.17
C GLY A 251 -17.47 7.65 9.71
N GLU A 252 -16.41 8.18 9.09
CA GLU A 252 -15.76 9.44 9.47
C GLU A 252 -16.28 10.62 8.65
N THR A 253 -16.39 11.81 9.27
CA THR A 253 -16.85 13.03 8.59
C THR A 253 -15.67 13.86 8.11
N TYR A 254 -15.57 14.03 6.80
CA TYR A 254 -14.56 14.85 6.15
C TYR A 254 -15.14 16.19 5.70
N LYS A 255 -14.39 17.27 5.90
CA LYS A 255 -14.75 18.62 5.46
C LYS A 255 -13.87 19.02 4.28
N TYR A 256 -14.45 19.72 3.32
CA TYR A 256 -13.69 20.22 2.17
C TYR A 256 -12.83 21.43 2.54
N SER A 257 -11.62 21.45 2.00
CA SER A 257 -10.78 22.65 1.95
C SER A 257 -11.42 23.69 1.03
N ALA A 258 -11.18 24.97 1.32
CA ALA A 258 -11.71 26.08 0.54
C ALA A 258 -11.16 26.09 -0.90
N LYS A 259 -9.94 25.55 -1.11
CA LYS A 259 -9.26 25.48 -2.41
C LYS A 259 -9.43 24.16 -3.16
N MET A 260 -10.25 23.23 -2.64
CA MET A 260 -10.53 21.98 -3.36
C MET A 260 -11.32 22.25 -4.65
N SER A 261 -10.75 21.88 -5.79
CA SER A 261 -11.33 22.13 -7.12
C SER A 261 -12.28 21.03 -7.60
N ASN A 262 -12.12 19.78 -7.15
CA ASN A 262 -12.83 18.62 -7.69
C ASN A 262 -13.89 18.01 -6.75
N LYS A 263 -14.61 18.86 -6.00
CA LYS A 263 -15.70 18.44 -5.08
C LYS A 263 -16.78 17.61 -5.76
N GLY A 264 -17.01 17.82 -7.07
CA GLY A 264 -18.00 17.08 -7.85
C GLY A 264 -17.69 15.59 -8.06
N ASP A 265 -16.45 15.18 -7.79
CA ASP A 265 -16.05 13.76 -7.85
C ASP A 265 -16.45 13.00 -6.57
N VAL A 266 -16.86 13.71 -5.51
CA VAL A 266 -17.32 13.11 -4.26
C VAL A 266 -18.81 12.80 -4.33
N LYS A 267 -19.14 11.53 -4.56
CA LYS A 267 -20.52 11.02 -4.63
C LYS A 267 -20.69 9.83 -3.72
N VAL A 268 -21.91 9.62 -3.24
CA VAL A 268 -22.27 8.40 -2.48
C VAL A 268 -21.88 7.16 -3.29
N ASP A 269 -21.33 6.15 -2.60
CA ASP A 269 -20.78 4.89 -3.09
C ASP A 269 -19.51 5.02 -3.96
N SER A 270 -18.88 6.19 -3.98
CA SER A 270 -17.55 6.34 -4.58
C SER A 270 -16.47 5.85 -3.62
N VAL A 271 -15.49 5.13 -4.14
CA VAL A 271 -14.28 4.73 -3.42
C VAL A 271 -13.16 5.68 -3.80
N LEU A 272 -12.68 6.47 -2.83
CA LEU A 272 -11.80 7.63 -3.07
C LEU A 272 -10.51 7.53 -2.25
N ASP A 273 -9.43 8.06 -2.81
CA ASP A 273 -8.24 8.44 -2.07
C ASP A 273 -8.35 9.92 -1.72
N LEU A 274 -8.31 10.24 -0.43
CA LEU A 274 -8.48 11.60 0.08
C LEU A 274 -7.11 12.22 0.37
N TYR A 275 -6.81 13.35 -0.24
CA TYR A 275 -5.63 14.13 0.10
C TYR A 275 -6.00 15.23 1.07
N LEU A 276 -5.35 15.25 2.23
CA LEU A 276 -5.62 16.19 3.31
C LEU A 276 -4.61 17.34 3.29
N ASP A 277 -5.08 18.54 3.63
CA ASP A 277 -4.20 19.65 3.97
C ASP A 277 -3.63 19.52 5.39
N SER A 278 -2.73 20.41 5.78
CA SER A 278 -2.06 20.38 7.10
C SER A 278 -3.02 20.53 8.29
N TYR A 279 -4.28 20.89 8.06
CA TYR A 279 -5.31 21.05 9.09
C TYR A 279 -6.35 19.91 9.05
N GLY A 280 -6.18 18.92 8.18
CA GLY A 280 -7.05 17.76 8.05
C GLY A 280 -8.27 17.97 7.15
N TYR A 281 -8.33 19.04 6.35
CA TYR A 281 -9.40 19.23 5.37
C TYR A 281 -9.04 18.59 4.03
N VAL A 282 -10.04 18.01 3.35
CA VAL A 282 -9.83 17.35 2.05
C VAL A 282 -9.60 18.42 0.97
N ILE A 283 -8.42 18.43 0.36
CA ILE A 283 -8.01 19.43 -0.64
C ILE A 283 -8.00 18.87 -2.07
N LYS A 284 -7.89 17.55 -2.24
CA LYS A 284 -8.03 16.82 -3.50
C LYS A 284 -8.60 15.45 -3.19
N VAL A 285 -9.37 14.90 -4.13
CA VAL A 285 -9.67 13.46 -4.15
C VAL A 285 -9.17 12.84 -5.45
N ASP A 286 -8.66 11.62 -5.39
CA ASP A 286 -8.52 10.76 -6.55
C ASP A 286 -9.50 9.60 -6.44
N VAL A 287 -10.00 9.10 -7.57
CA VAL A 287 -10.91 7.97 -7.58
C VAL A 287 -10.07 6.69 -7.52
N SER A 288 -10.06 6.04 -6.35
CA SER A 288 -9.27 4.84 -6.06
C SER A 288 -9.72 3.63 -6.90
N LYS A 289 -11.02 3.57 -7.23
CA LYS A 289 -11.60 2.63 -8.21
C LYS A 289 -12.23 3.41 -9.36
N ALA A 290 -11.48 3.55 -10.45
CA ALA A 290 -11.51 4.71 -11.34
C ALA A 290 -12.81 5.11 -12.06
N SER A 291 -13.97 4.46 -11.87
CA SER A 291 -15.22 4.98 -12.43
C SER A 291 -16.52 4.40 -11.81
N SER A 292 -16.82 4.66 -10.54
CA SER A 292 -18.13 4.29 -9.94
C SER A 292 -19.35 4.86 -10.68
N ASP A 293 -19.17 5.81 -11.61
CA ASP A 293 -20.25 6.40 -12.41
C ASP A 293 -20.53 5.66 -13.72
N TYR A 294 -19.75 4.65 -14.10
CA TYR A 294 -19.87 4.00 -15.40
C TYR A 294 -19.93 2.47 -15.28
N ALA A 295 -20.65 1.86 -16.21
CA ALA A 295 -20.78 0.41 -16.28
C ALA A 295 -20.88 -0.07 -17.73
N TYR A 296 -20.51 -1.33 -17.96
CA TYR A 296 -20.79 -2.03 -19.20
C TYR A 296 -22.12 -2.80 -19.08
N VAL A 297 -23.03 -2.63 -20.05
CA VAL A 297 -24.33 -3.32 -20.05
C VAL A 297 -24.17 -4.73 -20.62
N VAL A 298 -24.12 -5.73 -19.74
CA VAL A 298 -23.97 -7.14 -20.10
C VAL A 298 -25.24 -7.68 -20.77
N ASN A 299 -26.39 -7.39 -20.16
CA ASN A 299 -27.69 -7.86 -20.65
C ASN A 299 -28.83 -6.97 -20.15
N THR A 300 -30.02 -7.12 -20.73
CA THR A 300 -31.20 -6.32 -20.39
C THR A 300 -32.45 -7.18 -20.30
N GLY A 301 -33.39 -6.80 -19.44
CA GLY A 301 -34.69 -7.44 -19.25
C GLY A 301 -35.81 -6.41 -19.05
N ALA A 302 -37.05 -6.80 -19.31
CA ALA A 302 -38.21 -5.97 -19.02
C ALA A 302 -39.46 -6.85 -18.88
N ASP A 303 -40.25 -6.57 -17.85
CA ASP A 303 -41.50 -7.27 -17.53
C ASP A 303 -42.67 -6.28 -17.60
N GLU A 304 -43.67 -6.65 -18.41
CA GLU A 304 -44.90 -5.86 -18.53
C GLU A 304 -45.76 -6.09 -17.29
N GLY A 305 -46.28 -4.99 -16.72
CA GLY A 305 -47.19 -5.01 -15.57
C GLY A 305 -48.35 -5.98 -15.80
N ARG A 306 -48.46 -7.00 -14.95
CA ARG A 306 -49.47 -8.07 -15.11
C ARG A 306 -50.78 -7.74 -14.39
N TYR A 307 -50.71 -6.94 -13.32
CA TYR A 307 -51.82 -6.64 -12.42
C TYR A 307 -51.99 -5.15 -12.12
N ASP A 308 -51.02 -4.33 -12.54
CA ASP A 308 -50.97 -2.87 -12.49
C ASP A 308 -50.44 -2.33 -13.82
N ASP A 309 -50.52 -1.01 -14.00
CA ASP A 309 -50.00 -0.32 -15.19
C ASP A 309 -48.47 -0.04 -15.08
N GLU A 310 -47.79 -0.63 -14.09
CA GLU A 310 -46.37 -0.41 -13.81
C GLU A 310 -45.54 -1.52 -14.47
N SER A 311 -44.71 -1.15 -15.44
CA SER A 311 -43.74 -2.06 -16.06
C SER A 311 -42.38 -1.93 -15.39
N SER A 312 -41.66 -3.04 -15.24
CA SER A 312 -40.33 -3.05 -14.64
C SER A 312 -39.27 -3.29 -15.71
N TYR A 313 -38.14 -2.60 -15.58
CA TYR A 313 -37.03 -2.66 -16.52
C TYR A 313 -35.76 -2.98 -15.77
N TYR A 314 -34.92 -3.84 -16.33
CA TYR A 314 -33.73 -4.37 -15.66
C TYR A 314 -32.52 -4.33 -16.58
N ALA A 315 -31.34 -4.07 -16.01
CA ALA A 315 -30.06 -4.24 -16.68
C ALA A 315 -29.10 -5.02 -15.81
N LYS A 316 -28.38 -5.98 -16.43
CA LYS A 316 -27.22 -6.61 -15.83
C LYS A 316 -26.01 -5.76 -16.14
N LEU A 317 -25.47 -5.07 -15.14
CA LEU A 317 -24.38 -4.11 -15.27
C LEU A 317 -23.09 -4.71 -14.73
N LEU A 318 -22.01 -4.61 -15.50
CA LEU A 318 -20.65 -4.83 -15.03
C LEU A 318 -20.07 -3.48 -14.63
N LEU A 319 -19.86 -3.29 -13.34
CA LEU A 319 -19.37 -2.05 -12.76
C LEU A 319 -17.85 -1.92 -12.96
N ALA A 320 -17.34 -0.70 -12.79
CA ALA A 320 -15.93 -0.39 -12.99
C ALA A 320 -14.97 -1.13 -12.07
N ASP A 321 -15.44 -1.65 -10.94
CA ASP A 321 -14.65 -2.49 -10.03
C ASP A 321 -14.66 -3.98 -10.40
N GLY A 322 -15.35 -4.36 -11.48
CA GLY A 322 -15.47 -5.73 -11.94
C GLY A 322 -16.67 -6.49 -11.36
N THR A 323 -17.43 -5.90 -10.44
CA THR A 323 -18.65 -6.53 -9.89
C THR A 323 -19.79 -6.50 -10.88
N VAL A 324 -20.67 -7.50 -10.81
CA VAL A 324 -21.85 -7.60 -11.67
C VAL A 324 -23.11 -7.46 -10.82
N VAL A 325 -23.98 -6.52 -11.19
CA VAL A 325 -25.25 -6.25 -10.50
C VAL A 325 -26.44 -6.43 -11.43
N GLU A 326 -27.56 -6.90 -10.88
CA GLU A 326 -28.86 -6.88 -11.56
C GLU A 326 -29.63 -5.64 -11.09
N ALA A 327 -29.58 -4.59 -11.89
CA ALA A 327 -30.14 -3.29 -11.57
C ALA A 327 -31.58 -3.16 -12.05
N GLU A 328 -32.49 -2.79 -11.14
CA GLU A 328 -33.81 -2.26 -11.51
C GLU A 328 -33.65 -0.82 -11.98
N LEU A 329 -34.23 -0.50 -13.14
CA LEU A 329 -34.06 0.79 -13.80
C LEU A 329 -35.25 1.71 -13.57
N ASP A 330 -34.96 2.99 -13.38
CA ASP A 330 -35.95 4.05 -13.43
C ASP A 330 -36.51 4.16 -14.86
N GLU A 331 -37.83 4.04 -14.99
CA GLU A 331 -38.50 4.13 -16.28
C GLU A 331 -38.24 5.47 -16.99
N ASP A 332 -38.02 6.56 -16.23
CA ASP A 332 -37.78 7.90 -16.76
C ASP A 332 -36.43 8.02 -17.50
N CYS A 333 -35.50 7.09 -17.28
CA CYS A 333 -34.24 7.05 -18.02
C CYS A 333 -34.38 6.44 -19.43
N LEU A 334 -35.53 5.83 -19.74
CA LEU A 334 -35.79 5.14 -21.01
C LEU A 334 -36.60 6.01 -21.97
N THR A 335 -36.25 5.96 -23.25
CA THR A 335 -37.01 6.68 -24.29
C THR A 335 -38.10 5.79 -24.90
N GLY A 336 -39.31 6.34 -25.05
CA GLY A 336 -40.46 5.64 -25.62
C GLY A 336 -41.75 6.00 -24.89
N ASN A 337 -42.89 5.84 -25.56
CA ASN A 337 -44.20 6.20 -24.99
C ASN A 337 -44.98 4.99 -24.45
N ASP A 338 -44.50 3.77 -24.68
CA ASP A 338 -45.11 2.52 -24.24
C ASP A 338 -44.02 1.49 -23.90
N PHE A 339 -44.44 0.38 -23.28
CA PHE A 339 -43.56 -0.71 -22.85
C PHE A 339 -42.70 -1.26 -23.99
N ALA A 340 -43.29 -1.49 -25.17
CA ALA A 340 -42.58 -2.03 -26.32
C ALA A 340 -41.44 -1.11 -26.78
N ASN A 341 -41.71 0.19 -26.89
CA ASN A 341 -40.71 1.17 -27.30
C ASN A 341 -39.59 1.33 -26.26
N LYS A 342 -39.92 1.32 -24.96
CA LYS A 342 -38.94 1.42 -23.87
C LYS A 342 -38.08 0.16 -23.77
N LYS A 343 -38.68 -1.02 -23.92
CA LYS A 343 -37.97 -2.30 -24.03
C LYS A 343 -37.03 -2.35 -25.23
N ASP A 344 -37.48 -1.88 -26.40
CA ASP A 344 -36.66 -1.81 -27.61
C ASP A 344 -35.51 -0.79 -27.46
N PHE A 345 -35.73 0.33 -26.77
CA PHE A 345 -34.66 1.27 -26.45
C PHE A 345 -33.63 0.64 -25.51
N LEU A 346 -34.08 0.05 -24.42
CA LEU A 346 -33.22 -0.62 -23.44
C LEU A 346 -32.39 -1.74 -24.10
N GLY A 347 -33.01 -2.57 -24.93
CA GLY A 347 -32.30 -3.64 -25.65
C GLY A 347 -31.19 -3.14 -26.58
N LYS A 348 -31.27 -1.90 -27.08
CA LYS A 348 -30.18 -1.29 -27.87
C LYS A 348 -28.97 -0.90 -27.04
N LEU A 349 -29.13 -0.73 -25.73
CA LEU A 349 -28.03 -0.41 -24.81
C LEU A 349 -27.22 -1.66 -24.44
N GLN A 350 -27.68 -2.88 -24.76
CA GLN A 350 -26.86 -4.07 -24.55
C GLN A 350 -25.52 -3.94 -25.30
N GLY A 351 -24.42 -4.16 -24.58
CA GLY A 351 -23.05 -4.01 -25.10
C GLY A 351 -22.54 -2.57 -25.15
N TYR A 352 -23.27 -1.59 -24.63
CA TYR A 352 -22.78 -0.21 -24.48
C TYR A 352 -22.12 0.01 -23.13
N ILE A 353 -21.22 1.01 -23.08
CA ILE A 353 -20.82 1.63 -21.82
C ILE A 353 -21.86 2.72 -21.50
N VAL A 354 -22.38 2.67 -20.30
CA VAL A 354 -23.36 3.64 -19.77
C VAL A 354 -22.74 4.42 -18.62
N GLU A 355 -23.15 5.68 -18.50
CA GLU A 355 -23.11 6.39 -17.23
C GLU A 355 -24.31 5.93 -16.40
N TYR A 356 -24.12 5.69 -15.11
CA TYR A 356 -25.21 5.32 -14.21
C TYR A 356 -25.19 6.14 -12.92
N SER A 357 -26.35 6.24 -12.30
CA SER A 357 -26.54 6.66 -10.92
C SER A 357 -27.64 5.81 -10.31
N LYS A 358 -27.73 5.78 -8.98
CA LYS A 358 -28.85 5.12 -8.29
C LYS A 358 -29.42 6.03 -7.21
N ASN A 359 -30.70 5.88 -6.94
CA ASN A 359 -31.36 6.59 -5.85
C ASN A 359 -31.27 5.81 -4.53
N SER A 360 -31.83 6.37 -3.45
CA SER A 360 -31.78 5.76 -2.10
C SER A 360 -32.57 4.45 -1.95
N LYS A 361 -33.22 3.96 -3.01
CA LYS A 361 -33.94 2.69 -3.06
C LYS A 361 -33.26 1.68 -4.00
N ASP A 362 -32.01 1.94 -4.40
CA ASP A 362 -31.26 1.14 -5.37
C ASP A 362 -31.95 1.00 -6.74
N ILE A 363 -32.73 2.01 -7.14
CA ILE A 363 -33.24 2.12 -8.52
C ILE A 363 -32.26 2.94 -9.34
N TYR A 364 -31.84 2.40 -10.48
CA TYR A 364 -30.76 2.91 -11.31
C TYR A 364 -31.28 3.78 -12.46
N THR A 365 -30.63 4.90 -12.70
CA THR A 365 -30.74 5.68 -13.94
C THR A 365 -29.52 5.39 -14.79
N ILE A 366 -29.70 4.95 -16.04
CA ILE A 366 -28.59 4.68 -16.97
C ILE A 366 -28.67 5.54 -18.23
N LYS A 367 -27.53 5.84 -18.83
CA LYS A 367 -27.43 6.59 -20.08
C LYS A 367 -26.26 6.09 -20.93
N GLY A 368 -26.53 5.67 -22.17
CA GLY A 368 -25.48 5.28 -23.12
C GLY A 368 -24.50 6.42 -23.39
N VAL A 369 -23.20 6.17 -23.18
CA VAL A 369 -22.13 7.15 -23.40
C VAL A 369 -21.11 6.71 -24.46
N SER A 370 -20.96 5.40 -24.72
CA SER A 370 -20.12 4.94 -25.83
C SER A 370 -20.76 5.26 -27.18
N ASP A 371 -19.93 5.60 -28.17
CA ASP A 371 -20.37 5.95 -29.54
C ASP A 371 -21.00 4.75 -30.28
N SER A 372 -20.68 3.54 -29.86
CA SER A 372 -21.23 2.29 -30.37
C SER A 372 -21.37 1.25 -29.26
N GLY A 373 -22.14 0.21 -29.55
CA GLY A 373 -22.10 -1.03 -28.75
C GLY A 373 -20.84 -1.85 -29.02
N LEU A 374 -20.81 -3.04 -28.43
CA LEU A 374 -19.69 -3.98 -28.51
C LEU A 374 -19.32 -4.30 -29.98
N ASN A 375 -18.08 -3.98 -30.34
CA ASN A 375 -17.47 -4.44 -31.58
C ASN A 375 -17.03 -5.89 -31.37
N LYS A 376 -17.35 -6.77 -32.34
CA LYS A 376 -17.09 -8.21 -32.23
C LYS A 376 -16.20 -8.70 -33.36
N ASP A 377 -15.44 -9.75 -33.09
CA ASP A 377 -14.60 -10.45 -34.08
C ASP A 377 -13.62 -9.50 -34.79
N VAL A 378 -12.97 -8.63 -34.02
CA VAL A 378 -12.05 -7.59 -34.51
C VAL A 378 -10.70 -7.67 -33.81
N LYS A 379 -9.68 -7.08 -34.42
CA LYS A 379 -8.35 -7.01 -33.81
C LYS A 379 -8.38 -6.23 -32.49
N VAL A 380 -7.77 -6.78 -31.45
CA VAL A 380 -7.48 -6.11 -30.17
C VAL A 380 -6.01 -6.33 -29.87
N GLU A 381 -5.28 -5.26 -29.57
CA GLU A 381 -3.88 -5.31 -29.15
C GLU A 381 -3.64 -4.20 -28.13
N ILE A 382 -3.45 -4.63 -26.88
CA ILE A 382 -3.13 -3.81 -25.71
C ILE A 382 -1.86 -4.39 -25.11
N ASN A 383 -0.83 -3.57 -24.98
CA ASN A 383 0.42 -3.96 -24.33
C ASN A 383 0.49 -3.33 -22.95
N LYS A 384 0.89 -4.12 -21.95
CA LYS A 384 1.12 -3.65 -20.59
C LYS A 384 2.20 -2.56 -20.58
N GLY A 385 1.93 -1.49 -19.84
CA GLY A 385 2.84 -0.35 -19.73
C GLY A 385 2.81 0.60 -20.93
N GLU A 386 2.06 0.30 -22.00
CA GLU A 386 1.92 1.20 -23.14
C GLU A 386 0.59 1.96 -23.10
N SER A 387 0.67 3.29 -23.17
CA SER A 387 -0.52 4.14 -23.26
C SER A 387 -1.32 3.94 -24.56
N ALA A 388 -0.70 3.44 -25.64
CA ALA A 388 -1.34 3.33 -26.94
C ALA A 388 -1.87 1.90 -27.15
N MET A 389 -3.14 1.79 -27.50
CA MET A 389 -3.84 0.54 -27.78
C MET A 389 -4.28 0.51 -29.23
N THR A 390 -4.24 -0.66 -29.87
CA THR A 390 -4.81 -0.87 -31.21
C THR A 390 -6.13 -1.61 -31.08
N LEU A 391 -7.23 -0.88 -31.25
CA LEU A 391 -8.58 -1.43 -31.25
C LEU A 391 -9.14 -1.40 -32.68
N ASN A 392 -9.28 -2.57 -33.28
CA ASN A 392 -9.49 -2.82 -34.71
C ASN A 392 -8.37 -2.20 -35.57
N SER A 393 -8.62 -1.02 -36.14
CA SER A 393 -7.67 -0.26 -36.96
C SER A 393 -7.42 1.15 -36.40
N LYS A 394 -7.93 1.43 -35.20
CA LYS A 394 -7.79 2.72 -34.52
C LYS A 394 -6.78 2.61 -33.39
N THR A 395 -5.93 3.62 -33.27
CA THR A 395 -5.14 3.85 -32.06
C THR A 395 -6.01 4.60 -31.05
N VAL A 396 -6.18 4.02 -29.86
CA VAL A 396 -6.87 4.61 -28.72
C VAL A 396 -5.88 4.74 -27.59
N TYR A 397 -5.89 5.86 -26.86
CA TYR A 397 -4.95 6.08 -25.76
C TYR A 397 -5.60 5.79 -24.41
N ALA A 398 -4.82 5.24 -23.49
CA ALA A 398 -5.15 5.04 -22.08
C ALA A 398 -4.14 5.80 -21.20
N ASN A 399 -4.54 6.16 -19.98
CA ASN A 399 -3.67 6.74 -18.97
C ASN A 399 -3.70 5.89 -17.68
N SER A 400 -3.08 6.37 -16.61
CA SER A 400 -3.07 5.70 -15.30
C SER A 400 -4.46 5.56 -14.65
N LYS A 401 -5.47 6.27 -15.15
CA LYS A 401 -6.84 6.28 -14.64
C LYS A 401 -7.85 5.54 -15.53
N THR A 402 -7.43 5.00 -16.68
CA THR A 402 -8.33 4.23 -17.56
C THR A 402 -8.73 2.92 -16.90
N VAL A 403 -10.03 2.63 -16.84
CA VAL A 403 -10.54 1.33 -16.35
C VAL A 403 -10.61 0.32 -17.49
N PHE A 404 -10.06 -0.87 -17.27
CA PHE A 404 -10.12 -2.01 -18.18
C PHE A 404 -10.97 -3.12 -17.55
N LEU A 405 -12.10 -3.42 -18.15
CA LEU A 405 -12.98 -4.52 -17.77
C LEU A 405 -12.71 -5.69 -18.72
N VAL A 406 -12.03 -6.71 -18.23
CA VAL A 406 -11.65 -7.88 -19.03
C VAL A 406 -12.55 -9.04 -18.67
N GLN A 407 -13.32 -9.52 -19.65
CA GLN A 407 -14.11 -10.74 -19.51
C GLN A 407 -13.27 -11.95 -19.94
N THR A 408 -13.28 -12.99 -19.10
CA THR A 408 -12.82 -14.33 -19.47
C THR A 408 -13.97 -15.33 -19.41
N GLY A 409 -13.90 -16.40 -20.20
CA GLY A 409 -15.01 -17.35 -20.36
C GLY A 409 -16.23 -16.78 -21.12
N THR A 410 -17.23 -17.62 -21.35
CA THR A 410 -18.42 -17.26 -22.17
C THR A 410 -19.74 -17.65 -21.48
N GLY A 411 -20.81 -16.94 -21.83
CA GLY A 411 -22.17 -17.24 -21.36
C GLY A 411 -22.34 -17.12 -19.85
N SER A 412 -22.97 -18.12 -19.22
CA SER A 412 -23.18 -18.15 -17.76
C SER A 412 -21.91 -18.39 -16.95
N LYS A 413 -20.78 -18.70 -17.62
CA LYS A 413 -19.45 -18.89 -17.01
C LYS A 413 -18.53 -17.68 -17.19
N ALA A 414 -19.04 -16.58 -17.77
CA ALA A 414 -18.25 -15.37 -17.95
C ALA A 414 -17.87 -14.78 -16.58
N THR A 415 -16.57 -14.59 -16.36
CA THR A 415 -16.03 -13.85 -15.20
C THR A 415 -15.41 -12.55 -15.68
N TYR A 416 -15.30 -11.57 -14.79
CA TYR A 416 -14.82 -10.23 -15.13
C TYR A 416 -13.77 -9.78 -14.14
N LYS A 417 -12.70 -9.17 -14.66
CA LYS A 417 -11.65 -8.56 -13.86
C LYS A 417 -11.45 -7.11 -14.27
N SER A 418 -11.34 -6.23 -13.28
CA SER A 418 -11.04 -4.83 -13.49
C SER A 418 -9.56 -4.54 -13.29
N TYR A 419 -8.98 -3.72 -14.17
CA TYR A 419 -7.65 -3.16 -14.02
C TYR A 419 -7.72 -1.64 -14.18
N THR A 420 -7.02 -0.89 -13.34
CA THR A 420 -6.95 0.57 -13.45
C THR A 420 -5.56 0.97 -13.93
N GLY A 421 -5.49 1.64 -15.07
CA GLY A 421 -4.27 2.17 -15.65
C GLY A 421 -3.59 1.24 -16.65
N TYR A 422 -3.02 1.81 -17.70
CA TYR A 422 -2.31 1.05 -18.75
C TYR A 422 -1.09 0.26 -18.23
N ALA A 423 -0.53 0.64 -17.08
CA ALA A 423 0.58 -0.08 -16.46
C ALA A 423 0.14 -1.40 -15.81
N ASN A 424 -1.15 -1.53 -15.46
CA ASN A 424 -1.67 -2.62 -14.65
C ASN A 424 -2.50 -3.64 -15.44
N VAL A 425 -3.02 -3.26 -16.62
CA VAL A 425 -3.70 -4.19 -17.53
C VAL A 425 -2.67 -5.17 -18.13
N PRO A 426 -2.98 -6.48 -18.24
CA PRO A 426 -2.10 -7.44 -18.91
C PRO A 426 -2.02 -7.19 -20.42
N ASP A 427 -1.11 -7.89 -21.08
CA ASP A 427 -1.09 -7.97 -22.54
C ASP A 427 -2.36 -8.67 -23.03
N LEU A 428 -3.14 -8.00 -23.89
CA LEU A 428 -4.35 -8.52 -24.51
C LEU A 428 -4.20 -8.45 -26.03
N LYS A 429 -4.03 -9.60 -26.68
CA LYS A 429 -3.81 -9.69 -28.12
C LYS A 429 -4.70 -10.76 -28.75
N ASP A 430 -5.55 -10.34 -29.68
CA ASP A 430 -6.32 -11.24 -30.53
C ASP A 430 -6.66 -10.58 -31.87
N ASN A 431 -6.79 -11.38 -32.93
CA ASN A 431 -7.26 -10.90 -34.22
C ASN A 431 -8.81 -10.96 -34.35
N SER A 432 -9.48 -11.63 -33.42
CA SER A 432 -10.93 -11.88 -33.38
C SER A 432 -11.52 -11.60 -31.99
N GLY A 433 -10.99 -10.61 -31.29
CA GLY A 433 -11.50 -10.18 -29.98
C GLY A 433 -12.71 -9.26 -30.07
N ASN A 434 -13.28 -8.96 -28.91
CA ASN A 434 -14.37 -8.00 -28.78
C ASN A 434 -13.96 -6.82 -27.90
N PHE A 435 -14.45 -5.62 -28.23
CA PHE A 435 -14.23 -4.45 -27.38
C PHE A 435 -15.33 -3.40 -27.49
N VAL A 436 -15.46 -2.60 -26.43
CA VAL A 436 -16.11 -1.29 -26.46
C VAL A 436 -15.31 -0.35 -25.56
N TYR A 437 -15.22 0.91 -25.93
CA TYR A 437 -14.55 1.92 -25.12
C TYR A 437 -15.32 3.23 -25.12
N TYR A 438 -15.07 4.05 -24.10
CA TYR A 438 -15.62 5.39 -23.98
C TYR A 438 -14.52 6.38 -23.67
N CYS A 439 -14.51 7.50 -24.40
CA CYS A 439 -13.68 8.67 -24.12
C CYS A 439 -14.62 9.80 -23.69
N LYS A 440 -14.37 10.41 -22.52
CA LYS A 440 -15.15 11.58 -22.07
C LYS A 440 -15.11 12.69 -23.12
N SER A 441 -16.23 13.41 -23.30
CA SER A 441 -16.34 14.49 -24.29
C SER A 441 -15.17 15.48 -24.19
N GLY A 442 -14.50 15.72 -25.31
CA GLY A 442 -13.30 16.58 -25.40
C GLY A 442 -11.96 15.88 -25.09
N SER A 443 -11.98 14.61 -24.66
CA SER A 443 -10.79 13.77 -24.45
C SER A 443 -10.52 12.86 -25.64
N THR A 444 -9.25 12.54 -25.87
CA THR A 444 -8.80 11.47 -26.78
C THR A 444 -8.32 10.22 -26.04
N VAL A 445 -8.38 10.25 -24.71
CA VAL A 445 -7.98 9.18 -23.80
C VAL A 445 -9.22 8.46 -23.28
N ALA A 446 -9.20 7.14 -23.32
CA ALA A 446 -10.26 6.27 -22.85
C ALA A 446 -10.43 6.40 -21.33
N THR A 447 -11.69 6.55 -20.90
CA THR A 447 -12.11 6.49 -19.51
C THR A 447 -12.35 5.04 -19.09
N MET A 448 -13.01 4.27 -19.96
CA MET A 448 -13.28 2.85 -19.74
C MET A 448 -13.13 2.08 -21.05
N VAL A 449 -12.60 0.87 -20.95
CA VAL A 449 -12.48 -0.11 -22.02
C VAL A 449 -13.00 -1.44 -21.49
N PHE A 450 -13.97 -2.02 -22.18
CA PHE A 450 -14.38 -3.41 -21.97
C PHE A 450 -13.79 -4.27 -23.09
N ILE A 451 -13.24 -5.43 -22.72
CA ILE A 451 -12.63 -6.38 -23.64
C ILE A 451 -13.12 -7.79 -23.31
N SER A 452 -13.47 -8.58 -24.32
CA SER A 452 -13.81 -10.00 -24.18
C SER A 452 -13.33 -10.81 -25.37
N ASP A 453 -13.36 -12.14 -25.25
CA ASP A 453 -12.89 -13.08 -26.27
C ASP A 453 -11.47 -12.74 -26.78
N VAL A 454 -10.64 -12.25 -25.87
CA VAL A 454 -9.21 -12.04 -26.08
C VAL A 454 -8.46 -12.97 -25.14
N SER A 455 -7.41 -13.61 -25.65
CA SER A 455 -6.45 -14.24 -24.76
C SER A 455 -5.71 -13.14 -23.99
N ALA A 456 -5.80 -13.19 -22.65
CA ALA A 456 -4.83 -12.52 -21.82
C ALA A 456 -3.58 -13.39 -21.84
N SER A 457 -2.58 -13.00 -22.63
CA SER A 457 -1.25 -13.58 -22.44
C SER A 457 -0.75 -12.99 -21.13
N SER A 458 -0.90 -13.76 -20.06
CA SER A 458 -0.08 -13.49 -18.91
C SER A 458 1.36 -13.80 -19.33
N ASP A 459 2.31 -12.89 -19.11
CA ASP A 459 3.72 -13.29 -19.09
C ASP A 459 3.95 -14.38 -18.02
N ASP A 460 2.96 -14.58 -17.15
CA ASP A 460 2.81 -15.55 -16.11
C ASP A 460 2.68 -16.98 -16.67
N ILE A 461 3.74 -17.76 -16.51
CA ILE A 461 3.73 -19.20 -16.76
C ILE A 461 2.97 -19.87 -15.61
N VAL A 462 1.91 -20.60 -15.93
CA VAL A 462 1.21 -21.45 -14.96
C VAL A 462 1.51 -22.92 -15.26
N TYR A 463 2.57 -23.44 -14.64
CA TYR A 463 2.89 -24.87 -14.65
C TYR A 463 2.13 -25.56 -13.53
N VAL A 464 1.21 -26.46 -13.85
CA VAL A 464 0.41 -27.20 -12.87
C VAL A 464 0.91 -28.64 -12.79
N LEU A 465 1.33 -29.06 -11.60
CA LEU A 465 1.77 -30.44 -11.32
C LEU A 465 0.57 -31.41 -11.26
N SER A 466 -0.11 -31.60 -12.38
CA SER A 466 -1.31 -32.44 -12.53
C SER A 466 -1.01 -33.93 -12.67
N SER A 467 0.27 -34.34 -12.71
CA SER A 467 0.66 -35.75 -12.66
C SER A 467 0.27 -36.46 -11.35
N LYS A 468 -0.42 -35.76 -10.43
CA LYS A 468 -1.04 -36.25 -9.19
C LYS A 468 -2.50 -35.85 -9.10
N GLU A 469 -3.27 -36.73 -8.44
CA GLU A 469 -4.61 -36.41 -7.97
C GLU A 469 -4.54 -35.15 -7.09
N GLY A 470 -5.33 -34.14 -7.44
CA GLY A 470 -5.40 -32.90 -6.66
C GLY A 470 -5.97 -33.17 -5.29
N THR A 471 -5.53 -32.40 -4.29
CA THR A 471 -6.08 -32.53 -2.94
C THR A 471 -7.48 -31.93 -2.93
N LYS A 472 -8.50 -32.78 -2.78
CA LYS A 472 -9.89 -32.31 -2.70
C LYS A 472 -10.13 -31.57 -1.38
N VAL A 473 -10.49 -30.30 -1.48
CA VAL A 473 -10.85 -29.43 -0.36
C VAL A 473 -12.33 -29.09 -0.44
N LYS A 474 -12.98 -29.05 0.73
CA LYS A 474 -14.37 -28.60 0.88
C LYS A 474 -14.44 -27.63 2.05
N ASP A 475 -14.81 -26.39 1.78
CA ASP A 475 -15.08 -25.38 2.80
C ASP A 475 -16.60 -25.13 2.92
N SER A 476 -17.01 -24.01 3.53
CA SER A 476 -18.43 -23.68 3.74
C SER A 476 -19.21 -23.51 2.44
N ASP A 477 -18.55 -23.03 1.39
CA ASP A 477 -19.21 -22.46 0.21
C ASP A 477 -18.78 -23.15 -1.10
N ASN A 478 -17.61 -23.78 -1.13
CA ASN A 478 -16.96 -24.31 -2.33
C ASN A 478 -16.41 -25.73 -2.18
N THR A 479 -16.17 -26.38 -3.33
CA THR A 479 -15.43 -27.64 -3.44
C THR A 479 -14.44 -27.50 -4.59
N TYR A 480 -13.15 -27.67 -4.31
CA TYR A 480 -12.07 -27.50 -5.28
C TYR A 480 -10.94 -28.51 -5.05
N TYR A 481 -9.97 -28.53 -5.95
CA TYR A 481 -8.80 -29.41 -5.93
C TYR A 481 -7.53 -28.57 -5.95
N GLU A 482 -6.65 -28.79 -4.99
CA GLU A 482 -5.37 -28.08 -4.90
C GLU A 482 -4.24 -28.83 -5.60
N TYR A 483 -3.45 -28.10 -6.41
CA TYR A 483 -2.27 -28.59 -7.11
C TYR A 483 -1.07 -27.71 -6.83
N LYS A 484 0.11 -28.30 -6.68
CA LYS A 484 1.36 -27.52 -6.71
C LYS A 484 1.59 -26.97 -8.11
N ALA A 485 2.03 -25.73 -8.18
CA ALA A 485 2.24 -25.04 -9.43
C ALA A 485 3.42 -24.08 -9.35
N VAL A 486 3.88 -23.65 -10.51
CA VAL A 486 4.64 -22.40 -10.66
C VAL A 486 3.71 -21.40 -11.31
N VAL A 487 3.58 -20.22 -10.71
CA VAL A 487 2.81 -19.08 -11.23
C VAL A 487 3.74 -17.88 -11.17
N ASN A 488 4.03 -17.22 -12.29
CA ASN A 488 4.96 -16.07 -12.30
C ASN A 488 6.35 -16.37 -11.72
N GLY A 489 6.86 -17.55 -11.99
CA GLY A 489 8.14 -17.99 -11.44
C GLY A 489 8.12 -18.32 -9.95
N GLU A 490 7.01 -18.09 -9.24
CA GLU A 490 6.82 -18.44 -7.84
C GLU A 490 6.20 -19.83 -7.68
N ILE A 491 6.80 -20.66 -6.82
CA ILE A 491 6.29 -21.99 -6.50
C ILE A 491 5.15 -21.85 -5.49
N THR A 492 3.93 -22.21 -5.90
CA THR A 492 2.71 -22.00 -5.12
C THR A 492 1.75 -23.20 -5.22
N THR A 493 0.51 -23.01 -4.76
CA THR A 493 -0.61 -23.94 -4.92
C THR A 493 -1.72 -23.22 -5.71
N VAL A 494 -2.27 -23.87 -6.74
CA VAL A 494 -3.46 -23.40 -7.47
C VAL A 494 -4.68 -24.25 -7.11
N LYS A 495 -5.86 -23.63 -7.11
CA LYS A 495 -7.15 -24.29 -6.88
C LYS A 495 -7.86 -24.51 -8.22
N MET A 496 -8.36 -25.70 -8.47
CA MET A 496 -9.15 -26.05 -9.66
C MET A 496 -10.56 -26.48 -9.25
N ASP A 497 -11.57 -26.07 -10.01
CA ASP A 497 -12.97 -26.42 -9.78
C ASP A 497 -13.27 -27.92 -10.02
N GLU A 498 -12.48 -28.56 -10.88
CA GLU A 498 -12.51 -29.99 -11.10
C GLU A 498 -11.14 -30.66 -11.01
N GLU A 499 -11.17 -31.99 -10.86
CA GLU A 499 -9.97 -32.80 -10.80
C GLU A 499 -9.39 -32.97 -12.21
N LEU A 500 -8.12 -32.60 -12.38
CA LEU A 500 -7.37 -32.77 -13.62
C LEU A 500 -7.08 -34.27 -13.81
N LYS A 501 -7.63 -34.86 -14.88
CA LYS A 501 -7.50 -36.29 -15.21
C LYS A 501 -6.49 -36.52 -16.33
N ASP A 502 -5.92 -37.74 -16.37
CA ASP A 502 -4.95 -38.28 -17.35
C ASP A 502 -5.34 -38.11 -18.86
N SER A 503 -6.50 -37.53 -19.20
CA SER A 503 -7.03 -37.47 -20.56
C SER A 503 -7.85 -36.20 -20.87
N TYR A 504 -7.27 -35.04 -20.63
CA TYR A 504 -7.73 -33.73 -21.14
C TYR A 504 -6.52 -33.04 -21.82
N PRO A 505 -6.65 -32.47 -23.03
CA PRO A 505 -6.45 -33.25 -24.25
C PRO A 505 -5.12 -32.97 -24.98
N SER A 506 -4.23 -33.97 -25.07
CA SER A 506 -3.96 -34.70 -26.33
C SER A 506 -2.95 -35.82 -26.07
N GLY A 507 -3.30 -37.04 -26.48
CA GLY A 507 -2.50 -38.24 -26.22
C GLY A 507 -1.10 -38.22 -26.82
N ASN A 508 -0.09 -38.19 -25.95
CA ASN A 508 1.07 -39.08 -26.04
C ASN A 508 1.75 -39.18 -24.67
N VAL A 509 2.44 -40.30 -24.48
CA VAL A 509 2.77 -40.92 -23.20
C VAL A 509 3.89 -40.17 -22.47
N LEU A 510 3.54 -39.54 -21.35
CA LEU A 510 4.04 -39.69 -19.96
C LEU A 510 2.93 -39.06 -19.06
N LYS A 511 2.90 -39.27 -17.74
CA LYS A 511 1.83 -38.69 -16.88
C LYS A 511 2.05 -37.17 -16.78
N THR A 512 1.43 -36.36 -17.63
CA THR A 512 1.89 -34.99 -17.92
C THR A 512 1.28 -33.94 -17.00
N ASP A 513 2.15 -33.19 -16.35
CA ASP A 513 1.89 -31.85 -15.81
C ASP A 513 1.47 -30.89 -16.96
N ILE A 514 0.74 -29.83 -16.65
CA ILE A 514 0.10 -28.94 -17.65
C ILE A 514 0.78 -27.57 -17.63
N LEU A 515 1.02 -27.00 -18.81
CA LEU A 515 1.45 -25.62 -18.98
C LEU A 515 0.31 -24.79 -19.53
N LEU A 516 -0.31 -23.98 -18.68
CA LEU A 516 -1.42 -23.11 -19.06
C LEU A 516 -0.89 -21.77 -19.55
N ASN A 517 -1.38 -21.36 -20.73
CA ASN A 517 -1.15 -20.07 -21.37
C ASN A 517 -2.31 -19.11 -21.12
N VAL A 518 -3.52 -19.64 -20.96
CA VAL A 518 -4.72 -18.86 -20.61
C VAL A 518 -5.31 -19.46 -19.34
N ILE A 519 -5.51 -18.62 -18.33
CA ILE A 519 -6.19 -18.98 -17.09
C ILE A 519 -7.61 -18.38 -17.05
N ALA A 520 -8.56 -19.18 -16.57
CA ALA A 520 -9.94 -18.78 -16.36
C ALA A 520 -10.35 -19.15 -14.94
N TYR A 521 -11.20 -18.35 -14.30
CA TYR A 521 -11.67 -18.61 -12.95
C TYR A 521 -13.10 -19.17 -12.97
N ALA A 522 -13.35 -20.21 -12.19
CA ALA A 522 -14.69 -20.64 -11.84
C ALA A 522 -15.26 -19.77 -10.70
N ASP A 523 -14.38 -19.30 -9.81
CA ASP A 523 -14.67 -18.38 -8.72
C ASP A 523 -13.47 -17.45 -8.53
N ALA A 524 -13.63 -16.20 -8.95
CA ALA A 524 -12.56 -15.20 -8.91
C ALA A 524 -12.30 -14.68 -7.49
N GLU A 525 -13.31 -14.64 -6.61
CA GLU A 525 -13.17 -14.16 -5.23
C GLU A 525 -12.33 -15.13 -4.39
N ASN A 526 -12.48 -16.43 -4.65
CA ASN A 526 -11.76 -17.49 -3.93
C ASN A 526 -10.55 -18.05 -4.68
N GLU A 527 -10.21 -17.45 -5.83
CA GLU A 527 -9.09 -17.83 -6.71
C GLU A 527 -9.15 -19.29 -7.19
N ILE A 528 -10.34 -19.77 -7.54
CA ILE A 528 -10.57 -21.12 -8.08
C ILE A 528 -10.60 -21.06 -9.59
N LEU A 529 -9.69 -21.77 -10.25
CA LEU A 529 -9.58 -21.88 -11.70
C LEU A 529 -10.64 -22.83 -12.29
N ASP A 530 -11.21 -22.47 -13.44
CA ASP A 530 -12.06 -23.35 -14.26
C ASP A 530 -11.14 -24.19 -15.16
N ALA A 531 -10.94 -25.46 -14.79
CA ALA A 531 -10.04 -26.34 -15.51
C ALA A 531 -10.48 -26.59 -16.96
N SER A 532 -11.79 -26.47 -17.25
CA SER A 532 -12.35 -26.67 -18.59
C SER A 532 -12.20 -25.45 -19.51
N ALA A 533 -11.98 -24.26 -18.93
CA ALA A 533 -11.85 -23.00 -19.64
C ALA A 533 -10.42 -22.46 -19.71
N CYS A 534 -9.48 -23.05 -18.97
CA CYS A 534 -8.05 -22.77 -19.13
C CYS A 534 -7.51 -23.39 -20.44
N GLU A 535 -6.55 -22.72 -21.08
CA GLU A 535 -5.93 -23.19 -22.32
C GLU A 535 -4.42 -23.42 -22.16
N GLU A 536 -3.90 -24.50 -22.76
CA GLU A 536 -2.48 -24.81 -22.77
C GLU A 536 -1.66 -23.89 -23.69
N TYR A 537 -0.36 -23.76 -23.41
CA TYR A 537 0.59 -23.24 -24.39
C TYR A 537 0.51 -24.02 -25.71
N SER A 538 0.64 -23.31 -26.83
CA SER A 538 0.72 -23.95 -28.14
C SER A 538 1.89 -24.94 -28.18
N LYS A 539 1.72 -26.05 -28.91
CA LYS A 539 2.78 -27.03 -29.18
C LYS A 539 3.37 -26.85 -30.59
N LYS A 540 2.94 -25.82 -31.32
CA LYS A 540 3.37 -25.54 -32.69
C LYS A 540 4.58 -24.62 -32.65
N ASP A 541 5.69 -25.06 -33.25
CA ASP A 541 6.93 -24.28 -33.32
C ASP A 541 6.89 -23.12 -34.32
N THR A 542 5.72 -22.86 -34.92
CA THR A 542 5.44 -21.70 -35.78
C THR A 542 4.90 -20.49 -35.02
N ASP A 543 4.50 -20.67 -33.76
CA ASP A 543 3.90 -19.61 -32.94
C ASP A 543 5.02 -18.85 -32.20
N ASP A 544 4.79 -17.57 -31.89
CA ASP A 544 5.80 -16.73 -31.22
C ASP A 544 6.15 -17.27 -29.83
N THR A 545 5.18 -17.86 -29.13
CA THR A 545 5.39 -18.54 -27.84
C THR A 545 4.77 -19.94 -27.88
N TYR A 546 5.55 -20.96 -27.52
CA TYR A 546 5.10 -22.36 -27.52
C TYR A 546 5.83 -23.20 -26.48
N GLN A 547 5.22 -24.30 -26.05
CA GLN A 547 5.80 -25.29 -25.17
C GLN A 547 6.44 -26.45 -25.94
N LEU A 548 7.49 -27.02 -25.35
CA LEU A 548 8.15 -28.26 -25.74
C LEU A 548 7.91 -29.30 -24.66
N PRO A 549 6.83 -30.10 -24.73
CA PRO A 549 6.48 -31.04 -23.67
C PRO A 549 7.35 -32.30 -23.74
N GLY A 550 8.06 -32.61 -22.64
CA GLY A 550 8.75 -33.89 -22.46
C GLY A 550 9.81 -34.22 -23.53
N VAL A 551 10.60 -33.23 -23.95
CA VAL A 551 11.67 -33.40 -24.93
C VAL A 551 12.98 -33.83 -24.27
N GLU A 552 13.77 -34.67 -24.96
CA GLU A 552 15.07 -35.13 -24.46
C GLU A 552 16.16 -34.07 -24.69
N VAL A 553 17.00 -33.84 -23.69
CA VAL A 553 18.22 -33.02 -23.77
C VAL A 553 19.27 -33.81 -24.56
N LYS A 554 19.60 -33.37 -25.78
CA LYS A 554 20.59 -34.04 -26.66
C LYS A 554 22.01 -33.52 -26.45
N ALA A 555 22.14 -32.26 -26.05
CA ALA A 555 23.36 -31.62 -25.60
C ALA A 555 23.01 -30.61 -24.49
N GLU A 556 23.89 -30.55 -23.49
CA GLU A 556 23.79 -29.63 -22.34
C GLU A 556 23.95 -28.18 -22.80
N ALA A 557 23.52 -27.26 -21.94
CA ALA A 557 23.65 -25.84 -22.23
C ALA A 557 25.12 -25.40 -22.21
N GLU A 558 25.62 -24.91 -23.35
CA GLU A 558 26.97 -24.36 -23.50
C GLU A 558 26.90 -23.11 -24.39
N ASP A 559 27.62 -22.04 -24.04
CA ASP A 559 27.64 -20.75 -24.76
C ASP A 559 26.24 -20.16 -25.03
N GLY A 560 25.30 -20.31 -24.08
CA GLY A 560 23.93 -19.78 -24.19
C GLY A 560 23.03 -20.57 -25.15
N ILE A 561 23.40 -21.80 -25.53
CA ILE A 561 22.64 -22.66 -26.45
C ILE A 561 22.39 -24.02 -25.80
N ILE A 562 21.18 -24.56 -25.94
CA ILE A 562 20.80 -25.92 -25.50
C ILE A 562 20.17 -26.72 -26.65
N ASP A 563 20.46 -28.02 -26.74
CA ASP A 563 19.85 -28.91 -27.74
C ASP A 563 18.71 -29.74 -27.13
N LEU A 564 17.47 -29.42 -27.51
CA LEU A 564 16.27 -30.13 -27.08
C LEU A 564 15.61 -30.84 -28.27
N GLY A 565 15.37 -32.15 -28.14
CA GLY A 565 14.73 -32.93 -29.21
C GLY A 565 15.52 -32.98 -30.52
N GLY A 566 16.81 -32.62 -30.50
CA GLY A 566 17.67 -32.55 -31.69
C GLY A 566 17.62 -31.22 -32.46
N LYS A 567 16.99 -30.18 -31.90
CA LYS A 567 17.01 -28.80 -32.40
C LYS A 567 17.71 -27.91 -31.36
N SER A 568 18.54 -26.98 -31.84
CA SER A 568 19.26 -26.03 -31.00
C SER A 568 18.41 -24.80 -30.72
N TYR A 569 18.43 -24.34 -29.47
CA TYR A 569 17.73 -23.16 -29.01
C TYR A 569 18.70 -22.23 -28.28
N ALA A 570 18.56 -20.92 -28.48
CA ALA A 570 19.17 -19.94 -27.60
C ALA A 570 18.46 -20.00 -26.23
N VAL A 571 19.20 -19.74 -25.16
CA VAL A 571 18.70 -19.72 -23.78
C VAL A 571 18.74 -18.28 -23.29
N SER A 572 17.63 -17.80 -22.72
CA SER A 572 17.56 -16.47 -22.12
C SER A 572 18.60 -16.32 -20.99
N ASP A 573 19.20 -15.12 -20.86
CA ASP A 573 20.10 -14.80 -19.74
C ASP A 573 19.39 -14.92 -18.38
N ASP A 574 18.07 -14.71 -18.36
CA ASP A 574 17.20 -14.80 -17.17
C ASP A 574 16.32 -16.07 -17.21
N VAL A 575 16.82 -17.17 -17.77
CA VAL A 575 16.06 -18.43 -17.85
C VAL A 575 15.66 -18.94 -16.45
N GLU A 576 14.38 -19.24 -16.28
CA GLU A 576 13.87 -19.87 -15.06
C GLU A 576 13.95 -21.40 -15.16
N VAL A 577 14.44 -22.06 -14.11
CA VAL A 577 14.63 -23.51 -14.12
C VAL A 577 14.01 -24.13 -12.87
N TYR A 578 13.22 -25.19 -13.06
CA TYR A 578 12.48 -25.85 -11.99
C TYR A 578 12.70 -27.36 -12.00
N ALA A 579 13.07 -27.89 -10.83
CA ALA A 579 13.19 -29.32 -10.59
C ALA A 579 11.84 -29.90 -10.14
N VAL A 580 11.39 -30.94 -10.82
CA VAL A 580 10.23 -31.74 -10.45
C VAL A 580 10.75 -33.05 -9.83
N THR A 581 10.64 -33.18 -8.51
CA THR A 581 11.25 -34.31 -7.79
C THR A 581 10.37 -35.55 -7.80
N LYS A 582 10.96 -36.73 -7.56
CA LYS A 582 10.19 -37.99 -7.33
C LYS A 582 9.20 -37.89 -6.14
N GLY A 583 9.50 -37.00 -5.18
CA GLY A 583 8.65 -36.64 -4.04
C GLY A 583 7.47 -35.74 -4.41
N LYS A 584 7.32 -35.38 -5.69
CA LYS A 584 6.17 -34.63 -6.22
C LYS A 584 6.15 -33.17 -5.72
N LYS A 585 7.33 -32.58 -5.53
CA LYS A 585 7.54 -31.16 -5.24
C LYS A 585 8.13 -30.48 -6.46
N ILE A 586 7.85 -29.19 -6.58
CA ILE A 586 8.55 -28.29 -7.50
C ILE A 586 9.55 -27.51 -6.64
N GLU A 587 10.79 -27.41 -7.10
CA GLU A 587 11.86 -26.65 -6.46
C GLU A 587 12.56 -25.79 -7.53
N THR A 588 13.11 -24.65 -7.13
CA THR A 588 13.96 -23.87 -8.03
C THR A 588 15.23 -24.67 -8.32
N GLY A 589 15.53 -24.88 -9.60
CA GLY A 589 16.73 -25.56 -10.08
C GLY A 589 17.71 -24.59 -10.74
N SER A 590 18.77 -25.15 -11.32
CA SER A 590 19.72 -24.42 -12.14
C SER A 590 19.84 -25.02 -13.53
N LEU A 591 20.18 -24.21 -14.53
CA LEU A 591 20.45 -24.70 -15.89
C LEU A 591 21.58 -25.74 -15.91
N SER A 592 22.54 -25.65 -14.98
CA SER A 592 23.60 -26.64 -14.82
C SER A 592 23.11 -28.03 -14.42
N ASP A 593 21.90 -28.14 -13.90
CA ASP A 593 21.31 -29.40 -13.45
C ASP A 593 20.60 -30.14 -14.62
N VAL A 594 20.47 -29.49 -15.78
CA VAL A 594 19.80 -30.03 -16.97
C VAL A 594 20.82 -30.80 -17.82
N GLU A 595 21.05 -32.06 -17.44
CA GLU A 595 22.07 -32.91 -18.07
C GLU A 595 21.59 -33.60 -19.36
N LYS A 596 22.55 -34.02 -20.18
CA LYS A 596 22.27 -34.80 -21.38
C LYS A 596 21.52 -36.11 -21.06
N GLY A 597 20.47 -36.37 -21.81
CA GLY A 597 19.61 -37.55 -21.65
C GLY A 597 18.46 -37.35 -20.65
N MET A 598 18.38 -36.20 -19.97
CA MET A 598 17.19 -35.84 -19.21
C MET A 598 16.01 -35.54 -20.13
N THR A 599 14.80 -35.70 -19.59
CA THR A 599 13.55 -35.28 -20.24
C THR A 599 13.07 -34.00 -19.58
N VAL A 600 12.82 -32.97 -20.39
CA VAL A 600 12.41 -31.65 -19.92
C VAL A 600 11.14 -31.17 -20.60
N THR A 601 10.40 -30.32 -19.92
CA THR A 601 9.36 -29.50 -20.51
C THR A 601 9.87 -28.06 -20.55
N ALA A 602 9.82 -27.38 -21.69
CA ALA A 602 10.36 -26.04 -21.82
C ALA A 602 9.39 -25.08 -22.52
N ILE A 603 9.58 -23.78 -22.31
CA ILE A 603 8.83 -22.72 -23.00
C ILE A 603 9.80 -21.95 -23.88
N VAL A 604 9.42 -21.81 -25.16
CA VAL A 604 10.12 -21.03 -26.16
C VAL A 604 9.33 -19.75 -26.40
N LYS A 605 9.97 -18.59 -26.25
CA LYS A 605 9.41 -17.27 -26.58
C LYS A 605 10.33 -16.61 -27.60
N ASN A 606 9.80 -16.25 -28.77
CA ASN A 606 10.52 -15.64 -29.88
C ASN A 606 11.81 -16.40 -30.31
N GLY A 607 11.81 -17.73 -30.15
CA GLY A 607 12.94 -18.58 -30.49
C GLY A 607 13.98 -18.79 -29.38
N GLU A 608 13.80 -18.18 -28.21
CA GLU A 608 14.64 -18.36 -27.01
C GLU A 608 13.92 -19.20 -25.95
N ILE A 609 14.65 -20.04 -25.22
CA ILE A 609 14.14 -20.78 -24.07
C ILE A 609 14.11 -19.83 -22.87
N VAL A 610 12.92 -19.61 -22.32
CA VAL A 610 12.71 -18.73 -21.16
C VAL A 610 12.48 -19.52 -19.86
N THR A 611 12.00 -20.76 -19.96
CA THR A 611 11.75 -21.60 -18.77
C THR A 611 11.95 -23.09 -19.06
N ILE A 612 12.50 -23.84 -18.09
CA ILE A 612 12.73 -25.28 -18.16
C ILE A 612 12.23 -25.97 -16.89
N PHE A 613 11.46 -27.05 -17.06
CA PHE A 613 11.07 -28.00 -16.01
C PHE A 613 11.73 -29.35 -16.28
N TYR A 614 12.43 -29.92 -15.30
CA TYR A 614 13.14 -31.20 -15.46
C TYR A 614 12.90 -32.15 -14.29
N GLY A 615 12.93 -33.46 -14.56
CA GLY A 615 12.76 -34.48 -13.52
C GLY A 615 14.05 -34.71 -12.71
N SER A 616 14.06 -34.41 -11.41
CA SER A 616 15.22 -34.65 -10.52
C SER A 616 15.14 -36.02 -9.81
N THR A 617 16.24 -36.79 -9.86
CA THR A 617 16.42 -38.04 -9.07
C THR A 617 17.11 -37.82 -7.73
N THR A 618 17.61 -36.62 -7.46
CA THR A 618 18.32 -36.23 -6.25
C THR A 618 17.42 -35.35 -5.40
N SER A 619 16.91 -35.90 -4.29
CA SER A 619 16.23 -35.12 -3.26
C SER A 619 17.26 -34.26 -2.52
N SER A 620 17.25 -32.94 -2.75
CA SER A 620 17.86 -31.98 -1.84
C SER A 620 16.95 -31.79 -0.63
N GLY A 621 17.29 -32.44 0.47
CA GLY A 621 16.62 -32.25 1.76
C GLY A 621 15.65 -33.37 2.13
N SER A 622 15.73 -33.85 3.36
CA SER A 622 14.86 -34.88 3.90
C SER A 622 13.43 -34.37 4.04
N ASP A 623 12.49 -35.02 3.33
CA ASP A 623 11.04 -34.88 3.46
C ASP A 623 10.51 -35.41 4.81
N LYS A 624 10.92 -34.79 5.91
CA LYS A 624 10.29 -35.02 7.21
C LYS A 624 9.99 -33.66 7.81
N ALA A 625 8.79 -33.49 8.37
CA ALA A 625 8.51 -32.31 9.15
C ALA A 625 9.60 -32.17 10.22
N GLU A 626 10.23 -31.01 10.34
CA GLU A 626 11.34 -30.79 11.27
C GLU A 626 10.92 -29.88 12.42
N ILE A 627 11.18 -30.35 13.63
CA ILE A 627 10.96 -29.58 14.86
C ILE A 627 12.20 -28.71 15.07
N SER A 628 12.03 -27.39 15.06
CA SER A 628 13.12 -26.42 15.26
C SER A 628 12.66 -25.22 16.10
N GLY A 629 13.56 -24.36 16.58
CA GLY A 629 13.17 -23.14 17.30
C GLY A 629 14.22 -22.66 18.30
N SER A 630 14.16 -21.39 18.70
CA SER A 630 15.16 -20.72 19.55
C SER A 630 15.24 -21.25 21.00
N GLY A 631 14.50 -22.30 21.34
CA GLY A 631 14.50 -22.95 22.66
C GLY A 631 14.33 -24.47 22.61
N VAL A 632 14.54 -25.09 21.44
CA VAL A 632 14.51 -26.55 21.26
C VAL A 632 15.94 -27.06 21.11
N ASN A 633 16.37 -27.92 22.02
CA ASN A 633 17.69 -28.53 22.00
C ASN A 633 17.63 -29.95 21.40
N THR A 634 18.76 -30.43 20.88
CA THR A 634 18.92 -31.83 20.47
C THR A 634 19.76 -32.59 21.48
N ALA A 635 19.32 -33.77 21.90
CA ALA A 635 20.08 -34.62 22.82
C ALA A 635 20.16 -36.08 22.35
N THR A 636 21.20 -36.78 22.80
CA THR A 636 21.38 -38.22 22.55
C THR A 636 21.55 -38.93 23.87
N VAL A 637 20.55 -39.71 24.28
CA VAL A 637 20.52 -40.44 25.55
C VAL A 637 20.33 -41.93 25.33
N VAL A 638 20.72 -42.76 26.31
CA VAL A 638 20.47 -44.21 26.29
C VAL A 638 19.13 -44.51 26.95
N ASN A 639 18.84 -43.89 28.09
CA ASN A 639 17.57 -43.93 28.79
C ASN A 639 16.97 -42.52 28.91
N ALA A 640 15.65 -42.39 28.90
CA ALA A 640 14.97 -41.10 29.07
C ALA A 640 15.33 -40.45 30.42
N SER A 641 15.62 -41.24 31.46
CA SER A 641 16.12 -40.74 32.75
C SER A 641 17.49 -40.05 32.69
N ASP A 642 18.30 -40.28 31.64
CA ASP A 642 19.61 -39.61 31.45
C ASP A 642 19.44 -38.11 31.12
N LEU A 643 18.25 -37.68 30.67
CA LEU A 643 17.89 -36.27 30.53
C LEU A 643 17.95 -35.49 31.85
N SER A 644 18.04 -36.18 32.99
CA SER A 644 18.32 -35.56 34.29
C SER A 644 19.68 -34.86 34.38
N SER A 645 20.59 -35.12 33.43
CA SER A 645 21.85 -34.38 33.28
C SER A 645 21.71 -33.10 32.45
N GLU A 646 20.62 -32.96 31.70
CA GLU A 646 20.35 -31.80 30.85
C GLU A 646 19.68 -30.66 31.63
N ALA A 647 19.77 -29.45 31.08
CA ALA A 647 19.06 -28.29 31.62
C ALA A 647 17.55 -28.42 31.42
N ASN A 648 16.74 -27.74 32.24
CA ASN A 648 15.29 -27.68 32.02
C ASN A 648 15.01 -27.03 30.64
N GLY A 649 14.15 -27.64 29.83
CA GLY A 649 13.85 -27.14 28.48
C GLY A 649 13.13 -28.17 27.61
N ALA A 650 13.00 -27.86 26.32
CA ALA A 650 12.44 -28.78 25.33
C ALA A 650 13.55 -29.45 24.52
N TYR A 651 13.42 -30.76 24.30
CA TYR A 651 14.42 -31.58 23.62
C TYR A 651 13.80 -32.47 22.55
N VAL A 652 14.45 -32.54 21.39
CA VAL A 652 14.24 -33.60 20.39
C VAL A 652 15.39 -34.58 20.53
N LEU A 653 15.07 -35.85 20.70
CA LEU A 653 16.09 -36.89 20.85
C LEU A 653 16.50 -37.44 19.49
N THR A 654 17.80 -37.64 19.28
CA THR A 654 18.30 -38.24 18.03
C THR A 654 18.34 -39.76 18.07
N LYS A 655 18.06 -40.37 19.23
CA LYS A 655 18.04 -41.83 19.44
C LYS A 655 16.89 -42.22 20.37
N MET A 656 16.15 -43.27 20.00
CA MET A 656 15.06 -43.83 20.81
C MET A 656 15.59 -44.37 22.16
N PRO A 657 15.07 -43.90 23.31
CA PRO A 657 15.50 -44.35 24.63
C PRO A 657 15.02 -45.77 24.95
N GLU A 658 15.89 -46.60 25.54
CA GLU A 658 15.63 -48.04 25.76
C GLU A 658 14.52 -48.31 26.78
N ASP A 659 14.39 -47.46 27.80
CA ASP A 659 13.40 -47.55 28.89
C ASP A 659 12.00 -47.06 28.50
N LYS A 660 11.86 -46.42 27.33
CA LYS A 660 10.60 -45.84 26.82
C LYS A 660 10.24 -46.20 25.39
N LYS A 661 11.01 -47.09 24.74
CA LYS A 661 10.79 -47.52 23.36
C LYS A 661 9.38 -48.07 23.06
N ASP A 662 8.73 -48.67 24.07
CA ASP A 662 7.40 -49.29 23.91
C ASP A 662 6.26 -48.29 24.21
N ASP A 663 6.59 -47.14 24.80
CA ASP A 663 5.65 -46.07 25.18
C ASP A 663 5.59 -44.95 24.12
N ILE A 664 6.65 -44.77 23.33
CA ILE A 664 6.80 -43.69 22.34
C ILE A 664 6.27 -44.13 20.97
N GLY A 665 5.29 -43.38 20.43
CA GLY A 665 4.75 -43.58 19.09
C GLY A 665 5.58 -42.88 18.00
N GLY A 666 5.52 -43.42 16.77
CA GLY A 666 6.23 -42.86 15.62
C GLY A 666 7.76 -42.98 15.70
N GLU A 667 8.46 -42.12 14.97
CA GLU A 667 9.92 -42.02 15.11
C GLU A 667 10.32 -41.11 16.27
N ILE A 668 11.52 -41.29 16.81
CA ILE A 668 11.97 -40.47 17.95
C ILE A 668 12.05 -38.97 17.61
N THR A 669 12.34 -38.63 16.36
CA THR A 669 12.39 -37.24 15.87
C THR A 669 11.01 -36.60 15.79
N ASP A 670 9.93 -37.39 15.89
CA ASP A 670 8.56 -36.90 15.87
C ASP A 670 8.08 -36.44 17.25
N ASN A 671 8.92 -36.67 18.27
CA ASN A 671 8.59 -36.51 19.67
C ASN A 671 9.44 -35.41 20.33
N MET A 672 8.81 -34.66 21.23
CA MET A 672 9.47 -33.67 22.08
C MET A 672 9.41 -34.08 23.54
N PHE A 673 10.52 -33.86 24.25
CA PHE A 673 10.66 -34.09 25.69
C PHE A 673 10.79 -32.74 26.41
N PHE A 674 9.88 -32.47 27.36
CA PHE A 674 9.84 -31.23 28.12
C PHE A 674 10.33 -31.50 29.54
N THR A 675 11.55 -31.10 29.85
CA THR A 675 12.23 -31.40 31.12
C THR A 675 12.06 -30.27 32.13
N PHE A 676 11.86 -30.63 33.40
CA PHE A 676 11.73 -29.68 34.50
C PHE A 676 12.18 -30.30 35.83
N ARG A 677 12.34 -29.45 36.85
CA ARG A 677 12.71 -29.89 38.20
C ARG A 677 11.78 -29.29 39.23
N ILE A 678 11.39 -30.11 40.20
CA ILE A 678 10.68 -29.67 41.41
C ILE A 678 11.70 -29.57 42.54
N THR A 679 11.87 -28.38 43.10
CA THR A 679 12.76 -28.12 44.24
C THR A 679 12.04 -28.14 45.58
N ASP A 680 10.71 -28.07 45.55
CA ASP A 680 9.89 -28.11 46.75
C ASP A 680 9.88 -29.51 47.38
N LYS A 681 9.82 -29.58 48.70
CA LYS A 681 9.78 -30.82 49.47
C LYS A 681 8.39 -31.47 49.44
N ASP A 682 7.35 -30.65 49.27
CA ASP A 682 5.98 -31.12 49.14
C ASP A 682 5.68 -31.49 47.69
N ALA A 683 4.87 -32.54 47.50
CA ALA A 683 4.48 -32.97 46.17
C ALA A 683 3.59 -31.91 45.49
N GLN A 684 3.86 -31.61 44.22
CA GLN A 684 3.16 -30.58 43.46
C GLN A 684 2.36 -31.19 42.31
N ASP A 685 1.20 -30.61 42.02
CA ASP A 685 0.48 -30.90 40.78
C ASP A 685 1.00 -29.93 39.69
N VAL A 686 1.31 -30.46 38.52
CA VAL A 686 1.90 -29.70 37.40
C VAL A 686 1.19 -30.01 36.09
N ALA A 687 1.24 -29.08 35.14
CA ALA A 687 0.66 -29.30 33.81
C ALA A 687 1.52 -28.72 32.69
N LEU A 688 1.71 -29.51 31.64
CA LEU A 688 2.22 -29.05 30.35
C LEU A 688 1.05 -28.49 29.53
N SER A 689 1.26 -27.38 28.83
CA SER A 689 0.32 -26.84 27.84
C SER A 689 1.07 -26.42 26.58
N ILE A 690 0.54 -26.76 25.41
CA ILE A 690 1.03 -26.35 24.09
C ILE A 690 -0.06 -25.56 23.39
N LYS A 691 0.27 -24.38 22.86
CA LYS A 691 -0.66 -23.48 22.16
C LYS A 691 -0.12 -23.07 20.79
N ASN A 692 -1.01 -22.84 19.84
CA ASN A 692 -0.65 -22.26 18.54
C ASN A 692 -0.45 -20.74 18.63
N SER A 693 -0.02 -20.11 17.52
CA SER A 693 0.22 -18.66 17.43
C SER A 693 -1.01 -17.79 17.73
N LYS A 694 -2.23 -18.32 17.56
CA LYS A 694 -3.49 -17.63 17.90
C LYS A 694 -3.87 -17.80 19.38
N GLY A 695 -3.07 -18.51 20.18
CA GLY A 695 -3.32 -18.77 21.59
C GLY A 695 -4.26 -19.93 21.88
N ASN A 696 -4.69 -20.70 20.86
CA ASN A 696 -5.55 -21.87 21.04
C ASN A 696 -4.77 -23.02 21.67
N LEU A 697 -5.40 -23.72 22.62
CA LEU A 697 -4.79 -24.84 23.33
C LEU A 697 -4.82 -26.12 22.48
N MET A 698 -3.63 -26.56 22.04
CA MET A 698 -3.45 -27.70 21.14
C MET A 698 -3.25 -29.02 21.91
N TYR A 699 -2.60 -28.93 23.08
CA TYR A 699 -2.36 -30.05 23.97
C TYR A 699 -2.26 -29.58 25.42
N LYS A 700 -2.77 -30.38 26.36
CA LYS A 700 -2.54 -30.19 27.79
C LYS A 700 -2.45 -31.53 28.51
N GLU A 701 -1.46 -31.70 29.38
CA GLU A 701 -1.28 -32.91 30.19
C GLU A 701 -1.02 -32.53 31.65
N ASP A 702 -1.80 -33.10 32.56
CA ASP A 702 -1.71 -32.86 34.01
C ASP A 702 -1.04 -34.05 34.71
N ALA A 703 -0.05 -33.79 35.55
CA ALA A 703 0.60 -34.77 36.42
C ALA A 703 0.39 -34.40 37.89
N LYS A 704 -0.12 -35.34 38.69
CA LYS A 704 -0.44 -35.12 40.10
C LYS A 704 0.61 -35.71 41.04
N GLY A 705 0.86 -35.04 42.15
CA GLY A 705 1.75 -35.52 43.20
C GLY A 705 3.22 -35.67 42.77
N VAL A 706 3.69 -34.78 41.90
CA VAL A 706 5.07 -34.76 41.41
C VAL A 706 6.01 -34.34 42.53
N THR A 707 6.90 -35.25 42.94
CA THR A 707 7.78 -35.08 44.10
C THR A 707 9.05 -34.30 43.76
N THR A 708 9.85 -33.94 44.77
CA THR A 708 11.15 -33.27 44.58
C THR A 708 12.06 -34.09 43.64
N GLY A 709 12.63 -33.45 42.62
CA GLY A 709 13.55 -34.09 41.69
C GLY A 709 13.36 -33.69 40.23
N PHE A 710 14.01 -34.43 39.33
CA PHE A 710 13.91 -34.30 37.89
C PHE A 710 12.67 -35.02 37.35
N HIS A 711 11.96 -34.37 36.43
CA HIS A 711 10.77 -34.90 35.76
C HIS A 711 10.73 -34.43 34.30
N TYR A 712 9.92 -35.12 33.49
CA TYR A 712 9.70 -34.73 32.10
C TYR A 712 8.31 -35.15 31.61
N PHE A 713 7.82 -34.43 30.61
CA PHE A 713 6.74 -34.87 29.72
C PHE A 713 7.33 -35.29 28.38
N TYR A 714 6.64 -36.15 27.64
CA TYR A 714 6.96 -36.42 26.24
C TYR A 714 5.67 -36.40 25.40
N VAL A 715 5.75 -35.81 24.21
CA VAL A 715 4.59 -35.61 23.32
C VAL A 715 5.03 -35.86 21.89
N GLN A 716 4.26 -36.68 21.15
CA GLN A 716 4.42 -36.81 19.71
C GLN A 716 3.75 -35.60 19.04
N VAL A 717 4.55 -34.75 18.40
CA VAL A 717 4.09 -33.45 17.87
C VAL A 717 3.88 -33.47 16.35
N ILE A 718 4.60 -34.33 15.63
CA ILE A 718 4.50 -34.52 14.18
C ILE A 718 4.44 -36.03 13.84
N GLY A 719 4.42 -36.37 12.56
CA GLY A 719 4.42 -37.77 12.10
C GLY A 719 3.04 -38.44 12.16
N GLU A 720 3.00 -39.72 11.81
CA GLU A 720 1.74 -40.49 11.74
C GLU A 720 1.46 -41.25 13.05
N GLY A 721 0.19 -41.62 13.25
CA GLY A 721 -0.22 -42.49 14.36
C GLY A 721 -0.19 -41.84 15.75
N ILE A 722 -0.42 -40.51 15.83
CA ILE A 722 -0.45 -39.76 17.09
C ILE A 722 -1.35 -40.44 18.12
N ASN A 723 -0.76 -40.79 19.26
CA ASN A 723 -1.48 -41.39 20.39
C ASN A 723 -1.01 -40.81 21.73
N ASN A 724 -1.08 -39.49 21.87
CA ASN A 724 -0.72 -38.81 23.11
C ASN A 724 -1.66 -39.19 24.27
N SER A 725 -1.14 -39.13 25.50
CA SER A 725 -1.82 -39.60 26.73
C SER A 725 -3.10 -38.80 27.02
N SER A 726 -3.07 -37.49 26.80
CA SER A 726 -4.20 -36.60 27.04
C SER A 726 -5.19 -36.58 25.87
N LYS A 727 -6.47 -36.80 26.17
CA LYS A 727 -7.57 -36.86 25.19
C LYS A 727 -8.46 -35.62 25.26
N GLY A 728 -9.02 -35.20 24.13
CA GLY A 728 -9.95 -34.06 24.02
C GLY A 728 -9.34 -32.76 23.49
N TYR A 729 -8.13 -32.81 22.93
CA TYR A 729 -7.46 -31.69 22.25
C TYR A 729 -7.13 -32.08 20.81
N GLU A 730 -6.76 -31.11 19.98
CA GLU A 730 -6.42 -31.37 18.57
C GLU A 730 -5.26 -32.36 18.42
N MET A 731 -4.25 -32.28 19.32
CA MET A 731 -3.14 -33.22 19.36
C MET A 731 -3.46 -34.57 20.04
N SER A 732 -4.74 -34.92 20.20
CA SER A 732 -5.15 -36.23 20.71
C SER A 732 -5.04 -37.34 19.66
N ASP A 733 -5.23 -37.01 18.39
CA ASP A 733 -5.18 -37.92 17.24
C ASP A 733 -4.60 -37.29 15.95
N LYS A 734 -4.25 -36.00 15.97
CA LYS A 734 -3.66 -35.29 14.83
C LYS A 734 -2.28 -34.71 15.13
N ALA A 735 -1.40 -34.76 14.13
CA ALA A 735 -0.12 -34.08 14.16
C ALA A 735 -0.33 -32.56 14.09
N LEU A 736 0.61 -31.82 14.67
CA LEU A 736 0.69 -30.39 14.42
C LEU A 736 1.17 -30.15 12.97
N VAL A 737 0.70 -29.04 12.41
CA VAL A 737 1.04 -28.57 11.06
C VAL A 737 2.12 -27.51 11.13
N ASP A 738 2.61 -27.06 9.97
CA ASP A 738 3.60 -26.01 9.89
C ASP A 738 3.15 -24.74 10.63
N GLY A 739 4.04 -24.19 11.43
CA GLY A 739 3.75 -23.01 12.24
C GLY A 739 4.53 -22.93 13.54
N THR A 740 4.34 -21.84 14.26
CA THR A 740 4.99 -21.56 15.55
C THR A 740 4.06 -21.86 16.71
N TYR A 741 4.60 -22.54 17.72
CA TYR A 741 3.90 -23.00 18.91
C TYR A 741 4.62 -22.54 20.18
N THR A 742 3.84 -22.24 21.21
CA THR A 742 4.33 -21.92 22.57
C THR A 742 4.02 -23.09 23.50
N TRP A 743 4.93 -23.38 24.42
CA TRP A 743 4.70 -24.38 25.47
C TRP A 743 5.06 -23.84 26.85
N THR A 744 4.35 -24.29 27.88
CA THR A 744 4.58 -23.91 29.28
C THR A 744 4.30 -25.08 30.21
N ILE A 745 5.12 -25.24 31.25
CA ILE A 745 4.87 -26.11 32.39
C ILE A 745 4.60 -25.22 33.61
N VAL A 746 3.43 -25.41 34.23
CA VAL A 746 2.99 -24.64 35.39
C VAL A 746 2.72 -25.55 36.59
N ASN A 747 2.93 -25.06 37.81
CA ASN A 747 2.35 -25.67 39.00
C ASN A 747 0.87 -25.31 39.03
N THR A 748 -0.01 -26.31 38.97
CA THR A 748 -1.47 -26.10 38.88
C THR A 748 -2.12 -25.75 40.22
N THR A 749 -1.42 -25.98 41.34
CA THR A 749 -1.87 -25.59 42.68
C THR A 749 -1.60 -24.11 42.96
N THR A 750 -0.47 -23.57 42.49
CA THR A 750 -0.06 -22.17 42.73
C THR A 750 -0.26 -21.25 41.53
N GLY A 751 -0.39 -21.81 40.32
CA GLY A 751 -0.44 -21.08 39.05
C GLY A 751 0.92 -20.58 38.55
N ASN A 752 2.00 -20.85 39.27
CA ASN A 752 3.33 -20.37 38.91
C ASN A 752 3.91 -21.14 37.73
N GLU A 753 4.46 -20.42 36.76
CA GLU A 753 5.23 -21.01 35.66
C GLU A 753 6.56 -21.56 36.18
N LEU A 754 6.84 -22.81 35.84
CA LEU A 754 8.09 -23.49 36.17
C LEU A 754 9.10 -23.34 35.02
N ILE A 755 8.63 -23.43 33.78
CA ILE A 755 9.41 -23.22 32.55
C ILE A 755 8.48 -23.09 31.34
N GLY A 756 8.93 -22.40 30.28
CA GLY A 756 8.25 -22.35 28.99
C GLY A 756 9.19 -22.00 27.84
N GLY A 757 8.67 -22.03 26.61
CA GLY A 757 9.43 -21.70 25.41
C GLY A 757 8.61 -21.78 24.12
N THR A 758 9.29 -21.71 22.98
CA THR A 758 8.68 -21.80 21.64
C THR A 758 9.36 -22.85 20.77
N PHE A 759 8.59 -23.43 19.85
CA PHE A 759 9.10 -24.29 18.77
C PHE A 759 8.32 -24.04 17.47
N THR A 760 8.88 -24.47 16.35
CA THR A 760 8.36 -24.33 15.00
C THR A 760 8.40 -25.69 14.31
N ILE A 761 7.37 -25.98 13.53
CA ILE A 761 7.29 -27.12 12.62
C ILE A 761 7.43 -26.58 11.20
N ARG A 762 8.27 -27.22 10.39
CA ARG A 762 8.57 -26.89 8.99
C ARG A 762 8.56 -28.13 8.12
#